data_AF-A0A8J6D035-F1
#
_entry.id   AF-A0A8J6D035-F1
#
_cell.length_a   1.000
_cell.length_b   1.000
_cell.length_c   1.000
_cell.angle_alpha   90.00
_cell.angle_beta   90.00
_cell.angle_gamma   90.00
#
_symmetry.space_group_name_H-M   'P 1'
#
loop_
_entity.id
_entity.type
_entity.pdbx_description
1 polymer ?
#
loop_
_entity_poly.entity_id
_entity_poly.type
_entity_poly.pdbx_seq_one_letter_code
_entity_poly.pdbx_strand_id
1 'polypeptide(L)'
;MSAAVCGSKRSFFEDIPSPPSASSSKKLRRCSSSSPSSVRLSPSPSALNHLQSIFPHMDPQLLEQALLECGNDIDTAIKKLEDLCLGAAEARGGKTCTVEELGTTAEQGILTNNGEAAAAAVTIQNPSASENMPADGAEWVDLFVREMMSATSVDDAKSHVSKLLAVLENSISKRVAEETAQNFQKENLMLKEQIGAMIQENTVLKRAVAIQHERQKEYQDKNQELEHLKQLVTQYQEQMRTLEVNNYALMMHLRQAQESNSIPGRFNPDDVSGSVREQEIVLTHRLVHLFLFCPLTLTDIYPSLSRQPTTRIRTQEMSSFDYPILSRSDIISILAESQIAAVTDNDFKNIKPDFVSNLYTRLLIYLDALNEEDQGQVEFSALEQIENPDLLIGLREVMASLNCPMQFNLRDLIKPDPRRTEHFLSGILNFCLYKYALPGLKIFQSFPALHALRETKMNLLRPIVEELALLDDQRKEWEAKISQLNEEIAGYSEARERELPLVQEIESKVKELREMIAGLNSNQMSLRTSFRNLKEKTGQMDEKISKAEFDLVQSVQENANLRSKIVQSPDKLQRALEEKKLARDETKYAERLAMQSFQEKTATVEVYSKALKKMSKHFALMQAIHEQVNSAKSVEKECKGLKAKLSDDVVLDKSLEAKLIERQGKGRFLFQLCCIIVLKPFSFIILPVGQLEEHKRQLQKERDLKFVESTKHLNSVKSEMLSKRCELEARQKKVEDVVAEVDSITLKTSMVRESGAAKVQQLISKCEEIVKQVLYRLC
;
A
#
# COMPACT_ATOMS: atom_id res chain seq x y z
N MET A 1 13.23 -11.63 39.77
CA MET A 1 12.88 -12.58 40.85
C MET A 1 11.38 -12.47 41.10
N SER A 2 10.72 -13.53 41.58
CA SER A 2 9.29 -13.73 41.34
C SER A 2 8.48 -14.04 42.61
N ALA A 3 7.32 -13.40 42.75
CA ALA A 3 6.11 -13.83 43.47
C ALA A 3 4.95 -12.89 43.01
N ALA A 4 3.73 -13.29 42.62
CA ALA A 4 2.78 -14.29 43.17
C ALA A 4 2.09 -13.81 44.47
N VAL A 5 0.76 -13.90 44.68
CA VAL A 5 -0.41 -14.20 43.80
C VAL A 5 -1.72 -13.77 44.54
N CYS A 6 -2.91 -14.04 43.98
CA CYS A 6 -4.27 -13.75 44.51
C CYS A 6 -4.74 -12.27 44.42
N GLY A 7 -5.99 -11.95 44.06
CA GLY A 7 -7.09 -12.77 43.51
C GLY A 7 -8.35 -12.83 44.39
N SER A 8 -9.47 -12.25 43.93
CA SER A 8 -10.81 -12.46 44.48
C SER A 8 -11.89 -12.18 43.41
N LYS A 9 -13.11 -12.72 43.58
CA LYS A 9 -14.21 -12.71 42.59
C LYS A 9 -15.49 -12.07 43.16
N ARG A 10 -16.21 -11.31 42.33
CA ARG A 10 -17.69 -11.15 42.22
C ARG A 10 -17.96 -10.07 41.15
N SER A 11 -18.77 -10.18 40.09
CA SER A 11 -19.89 -11.04 39.63
C SER A 11 -21.30 -10.48 39.86
N PHE A 12 -22.03 -10.35 38.74
CA PHE A 12 -23.47 -10.12 38.54
C PHE A 12 -24.02 -8.69 38.35
N PHE A 13 -24.97 -8.69 37.39
CA PHE A 13 -25.99 -7.74 36.92
C PHE A 13 -26.74 -6.97 38.06
N GLU A 14 -27.54 -5.93 37.80
CA GLU A 14 -28.78 -6.01 37.00
C GLU A 14 -29.36 -4.65 36.52
N ASP A 15 -29.71 -4.60 35.23
CA ASP A 15 -30.77 -3.86 34.49
C ASP A 15 -31.06 -2.34 34.60
N ILE A 16 -31.84 -1.89 33.61
CA ILE A 16 -32.13 -0.50 33.19
C ILE A 16 -33.55 -0.08 33.62
N PRO A 17 -33.89 1.23 33.65
CA PRO A 17 -34.79 1.72 32.60
C PRO A 17 -34.52 3.18 32.11
N SER A 18 -35.25 3.58 31.07
CA SER A 18 -35.26 4.92 30.42
C SER A 18 -36.61 5.11 29.69
N PRO A 19 -36.97 6.31 29.16
CA PRO A 19 -36.65 7.71 29.51
C PRO A 19 -37.95 8.43 29.98
N PRO A 20 -38.23 9.75 29.74
CA PRO A 20 -38.65 10.22 28.39
C PRO A 20 -38.36 11.70 27.98
N SER A 21 -38.31 11.92 26.65
CA SER A 21 -38.78 13.07 25.85
C SER A 21 -38.64 14.55 26.30
N ALA A 22 -38.12 15.40 25.39
CA ALA A 22 -38.78 16.64 24.93
C ALA A 22 -38.22 17.12 23.58
N SER A 23 -39.02 17.81 22.77
CA SER A 23 -38.57 18.46 21.51
C SER A 23 -38.98 19.93 21.47
N SER A 24 -38.31 20.75 20.67
CA SER A 24 -38.83 22.06 20.26
C SER A 24 -38.28 22.50 18.89
N SER A 25 -38.96 23.45 18.25
CA SER A 25 -38.64 23.98 16.91
C SER A 25 -39.20 25.39 16.76
N LYS A 26 -38.93 26.04 15.61
CA LYS A 26 -39.23 27.46 15.25
C LYS A 26 -38.08 28.41 15.71
N LYS A 27 -37.83 29.58 15.09
CA LYS A 27 -38.71 30.37 14.21
C LYS A 27 -37.96 31.32 13.23
N LEU A 28 -38.22 31.15 11.93
CA LEU A 28 -38.47 32.17 10.88
C LEU A 28 -37.86 33.60 10.98
N ARG A 29 -37.17 34.04 9.91
CA ARG A 29 -37.35 35.37 9.25
C ARG A 29 -36.97 35.32 7.76
N ARG A 30 -37.34 36.34 6.97
CA ARG A 30 -37.44 36.31 5.49
C ARG A 30 -37.28 37.72 4.88
N CYS A 31 -37.06 37.77 3.56
CA CYS A 31 -36.99 38.97 2.69
C CYS A 31 -35.71 39.81 2.89
N SER A 32 -35.13 40.60 1.96
CA SER A 32 -35.22 40.97 0.53
C SER A 32 -34.43 42.30 0.44
N SER A 33 -33.87 42.82 -0.66
CA SER A 33 -33.58 42.37 -2.03
C SER A 33 -32.69 43.46 -2.72
N SER A 34 -32.26 43.21 -3.96
CA SER A 34 -31.74 44.19 -4.94
C SER A 34 -30.24 44.58 -4.90
N SER A 35 -29.65 44.58 -6.11
CA SER A 35 -28.27 44.93 -6.49
C SER A 35 -28.16 46.43 -6.89
N PRO A 36 -27.08 46.95 -7.54
CA PRO A 36 -25.74 46.39 -7.80
C PRO A 36 -24.55 47.35 -7.48
N SER A 37 -23.33 46.81 -7.38
CA SER A 37 -22.09 47.58 -7.63
C SER A 37 -20.91 46.66 -7.95
N SER A 38 -20.08 47.04 -8.93
CA SER A 38 -18.93 46.24 -9.36
C SER A 38 -17.77 46.33 -8.37
N VAL A 39 -17.31 45.17 -7.86
CA VAL A 39 -15.97 45.02 -7.31
C VAL A 39 -15.15 44.24 -8.33
N ARG A 40 -14.06 44.84 -8.84
CA ARG A 40 -13.03 44.07 -9.56
C ARG A 40 -12.36 43.16 -8.55
N LEU A 41 -12.71 41.87 -8.57
CA LEU A 41 -11.92 40.85 -7.90
C LEU A 41 -10.67 40.60 -8.74
N SER A 42 -9.50 40.90 -8.16
CA SER A 42 -8.22 40.46 -8.74
C SER A 42 -8.23 38.94 -8.88
N PRO A 43 -7.64 38.37 -9.95
CA PRO A 43 -7.55 36.93 -10.10
C PRO A 43 -6.79 36.30 -8.94
N SER A 44 -7.16 35.07 -8.57
CA SER A 44 -6.52 34.42 -7.43
C SER A 44 -5.07 34.01 -7.80
N PRO A 45 -4.08 34.25 -6.92
CA PRO A 45 -2.69 33.88 -7.22
C PRO A 45 -2.52 32.37 -7.49
N SER A 46 -3.37 31.52 -6.91
CA SER A 46 -3.36 30.07 -7.16
C SER A 46 -3.86 29.71 -8.57
N ALA A 47 -4.89 30.39 -9.10
CA ALA A 47 -5.36 30.18 -10.47
C ALA A 47 -4.31 30.65 -11.50
N LEU A 48 -3.69 31.81 -11.26
CA LEU A 48 -2.61 32.32 -12.10
C LEU A 48 -1.37 31.40 -12.10
N ASN A 49 -0.92 30.95 -10.93
CA ASN A 49 0.17 29.98 -10.82
C ASN A 49 -0.17 28.64 -11.51
N HIS A 50 -1.43 28.21 -11.50
CA HIS A 50 -1.84 26.99 -12.20
C HIS A 50 -1.78 27.17 -13.72
N LEU A 51 -2.33 28.26 -14.27
CA LEU A 51 -2.19 28.59 -15.70
C LEU A 51 -0.72 28.72 -16.11
N GLN A 52 0.12 29.35 -15.29
CA GLN A 52 1.56 29.48 -15.56
C GLN A 52 2.30 28.12 -15.51
N SER A 53 1.78 27.14 -14.75
CA SER A 53 2.31 25.77 -14.78
C SER A 53 1.89 24.96 -16.01
N ILE A 54 0.75 25.30 -16.64
CA ILE A 54 0.22 24.65 -17.86
C ILE A 54 0.81 25.30 -19.11
N PHE A 55 1.03 26.62 -19.09
CA PHE A 55 1.60 27.39 -20.20
C PHE A 55 2.91 28.12 -19.81
N PRO A 56 4.03 27.43 -19.49
CA PRO A 56 5.28 28.08 -19.04
C PRO A 56 5.96 29.01 -20.05
N HIS A 57 5.49 29.01 -21.30
CA HIS A 57 6.02 29.83 -22.41
C HIS A 57 5.13 31.02 -22.79
N MET A 58 4.01 31.23 -22.10
CA MET A 58 3.13 32.40 -22.30
C MET A 58 3.50 33.55 -21.36
N ASP A 59 3.21 34.79 -21.79
CA ASP A 59 3.37 35.99 -20.96
C ASP A 59 2.38 35.95 -19.77
N PRO A 60 2.85 36.08 -18.51
CA PRO A 60 1.97 36.14 -17.34
C PRO A 60 0.85 37.19 -17.44
N GLN A 61 1.05 38.30 -18.15
CA GLN A 61 0.02 39.33 -18.33
C GLN A 61 -1.12 38.85 -19.24
N LEU A 62 -0.83 38.01 -20.24
CA LEU A 62 -1.85 37.38 -21.08
C LEU A 62 -2.62 36.29 -20.32
N LEU A 63 -1.93 35.53 -19.45
CA LEU A 63 -2.57 34.57 -18.55
C LEU A 63 -3.50 35.27 -17.54
N GLU A 64 -3.07 36.41 -16.98
CA GLU A 64 -3.90 37.22 -16.08
C GLU A 64 -5.14 37.79 -16.79
N GLN A 65 -4.97 38.35 -17.99
CA GLN A 65 -6.09 38.88 -18.76
C GLN A 65 -7.07 37.79 -19.22
N ALA A 66 -6.58 36.64 -19.70
CA ALA A 66 -7.44 35.53 -20.11
C ALA A 66 -8.30 35.01 -18.93
N LEU A 67 -7.70 34.87 -17.75
CA LEU A 67 -8.41 34.46 -16.53
C LEU A 67 -9.46 35.49 -16.08
N LEU A 68 -9.15 36.79 -16.19
CA LEU A 68 -10.09 37.89 -15.93
C LEU A 68 -11.27 37.90 -16.92
N GLU A 69 -11.01 37.70 -18.22
CA GLU A 69 -12.04 37.60 -19.24
C GLU A 69 -12.94 36.35 -19.08
N CYS A 70 -12.39 35.27 -18.53
CA CYS A 70 -13.13 34.05 -18.18
C CYS A 70 -13.77 34.10 -16.78
N GLY A 71 -13.80 35.27 -16.12
CA GLY A 71 -14.49 35.44 -14.84
C GLY A 71 -13.85 34.69 -13.66
N ASN A 72 -12.55 34.41 -13.73
CA ASN A 72 -11.77 33.54 -12.85
C ASN A 72 -12.11 32.03 -12.94
N ASP A 73 -12.86 31.59 -13.94
CA ASP A 73 -12.97 30.16 -14.27
C ASP A 73 -11.68 29.67 -14.95
N ILE A 74 -11.01 28.71 -14.33
CA ILE A 74 -9.75 28.15 -14.81
C ILE A 74 -9.98 27.25 -16.03
N ASP A 75 -11.04 26.44 -16.05
CA ASP A 75 -11.25 25.47 -17.13
C ASP A 75 -11.61 26.19 -18.45
N THR A 76 -12.46 27.22 -18.37
CA THR A 76 -12.73 28.11 -19.52
C THR A 76 -11.50 28.94 -19.92
N ALA A 77 -10.65 29.36 -18.96
CA ALA A 77 -9.40 30.07 -19.27
C ALA A 77 -8.36 29.17 -19.95
N ILE A 78 -8.17 27.93 -19.48
CA ILE A 78 -7.31 26.92 -20.12
C ILE A 78 -7.76 26.73 -21.56
N LYS A 79 -9.03 26.43 -21.80
CA LYS A 79 -9.53 26.17 -23.16
C LYS A 79 -9.33 27.37 -24.10
N LYS A 80 -9.60 28.60 -23.61
CA LYS A 80 -9.39 29.83 -24.40
C LYS A 80 -7.91 30.10 -24.69
N LEU A 81 -7.00 29.66 -23.81
CA LEU A 81 -5.55 29.72 -24.01
C LEU A 81 -5.02 28.59 -24.91
N GLU A 82 -5.63 27.40 -24.88
CA GLU A 82 -5.39 26.31 -25.84
C GLU A 82 -5.78 26.73 -27.25
N ASP A 83 -6.98 27.29 -27.44
CA ASP A 83 -7.45 27.84 -28.72
C ASP A 83 -6.47 28.92 -29.26
N LEU A 84 -5.91 29.77 -28.39
CA LEU A 84 -4.87 30.75 -28.74
C LEU A 84 -3.51 30.12 -29.07
N CYS A 85 -3.10 29.06 -28.37
CA CYS A 85 -1.88 28.32 -28.68
C CYS A 85 -1.99 27.59 -30.03
N LEU A 86 -3.16 27.01 -30.32
CA LEU A 86 -3.47 26.34 -31.58
C LEU A 86 -3.54 27.34 -32.75
N GLY A 87 -4.21 28.49 -32.55
CA GLY A 87 -4.25 29.57 -33.55
C GLY A 87 -2.89 30.21 -33.84
N ALA A 88 -1.95 30.19 -32.89
CA ALA A 88 -0.59 30.67 -33.10
C ALA A 88 0.30 29.71 -33.92
N ALA A 89 -0.07 28.42 -34.03
CA ALA A 89 0.76 27.38 -34.63
C ALA A 89 0.94 27.54 -36.15
N GLU A 90 0.01 28.20 -36.85
CA GLU A 90 0.13 28.49 -38.29
C GLU A 90 1.23 29.54 -38.61
N ALA A 91 1.75 30.25 -37.60
CA ALA A 91 2.63 31.40 -37.78
C ALA A 91 4.15 31.13 -37.55
N ARG A 92 4.58 29.88 -37.32
CA ARG A 92 6.00 29.41 -37.47
C ARG A 92 6.11 27.88 -37.36
N GLY A 93 6.46 27.21 -38.46
CA GLY A 93 6.62 25.74 -38.48
C GLY A 93 7.85 25.23 -37.74
N GLY A 94 7.74 24.07 -37.06
CA GLY A 94 8.78 23.54 -36.16
C GLY A 94 8.87 22.02 -35.94
N LYS A 95 8.06 21.20 -36.65
CA LYS A 95 8.19 19.72 -36.80
C LYS A 95 8.45 18.87 -35.53
N THR A 96 7.39 18.32 -34.96
CA THR A 96 7.40 17.01 -34.24
C THR A 96 6.09 16.26 -34.45
N CYS A 97 6.09 14.93 -34.31
CA CYS A 97 4.96 14.09 -34.69
C CYS A 97 3.81 14.09 -33.68
N THR A 98 2.58 14.15 -34.19
CA THR A 98 1.38 13.67 -33.50
C THR A 98 1.43 12.15 -33.30
N VAL A 99 1.04 11.69 -32.12
CA VAL A 99 0.53 10.32 -31.92
C VAL A 99 -0.69 10.43 -31.01
N GLU A 100 -1.88 10.48 -31.62
CA GLU A 100 -3.12 10.14 -30.93
C GLU A 100 -3.52 8.70 -31.28
N GLU A 101 -4.26 8.08 -30.36
CA GLU A 101 -4.59 6.66 -30.33
C GLU A 101 -6.12 6.51 -30.42
N LEU A 102 -6.64 5.84 -31.45
CA LEU A 102 -8.09 5.62 -31.55
C LEU A 102 -8.50 4.49 -32.50
N GLY A 103 -9.54 3.75 -32.10
CA GLY A 103 -10.64 3.44 -33.01
C GLY A 103 -10.52 2.18 -33.87
N THR A 104 -10.80 1.03 -33.26
CA THR A 104 -11.32 -0.19 -33.87
C THR A 104 -12.06 -0.05 -35.23
N THR A 105 -11.46 -0.65 -36.26
CA THR A 105 -12.10 -1.51 -37.30
C THR A 105 -13.46 -1.13 -37.90
N ALA A 106 -13.45 -0.77 -39.19
CA ALA A 106 -14.53 -1.10 -40.13
C ALA A 106 -13.98 -1.36 -41.55
N GLU A 107 -14.41 -2.51 -42.11
CA GLU A 107 -14.40 -3.09 -43.48
C GLU A 107 -13.63 -2.50 -44.68
N GLN A 108 -13.34 -3.40 -45.62
CA GLN A 108 -12.43 -3.24 -46.78
C GLN A 108 -13.00 -2.42 -47.95
N GLY A 109 -12.11 -1.77 -48.71
CA GLY A 109 -12.43 -1.15 -50.01
C GLY A 109 -11.19 -0.82 -50.84
N ILE A 110 -10.71 -1.77 -51.66
CA ILE A 110 -9.65 -1.55 -52.65
C ILE A 110 -10.27 -0.97 -53.92
N LEU A 111 -9.68 0.08 -54.51
CA LEU A 111 -9.50 0.23 -55.97
C LEU A 111 -8.59 1.43 -56.34
N THR A 112 -7.45 1.11 -56.98
CA THR A 112 -6.74 1.83 -58.06
C THR A 112 -7.01 3.33 -58.31
N ASN A 113 -5.93 4.14 -58.44
CA ASN A 113 -5.29 4.38 -59.75
C ASN A 113 -4.02 5.25 -59.65
N ASN A 114 -3.14 5.10 -60.65
CA ASN A 114 -1.99 6.00 -60.87
C ASN A 114 -2.42 7.22 -61.72
N GLY A 115 -1.71 8.33 -61.60
CA GLY A 115 -1.87 9.50 -62.47
C GLY A 115 -0.58 10.32 -62.55
N GLU A 116 0.14 10.21 -63.68
CA GLU A 116 1.29 11.07 -63.96
C GLU A 116 0.84 12.46 -64.43
N ALA A 117 1.55 13.50 -64.00
CA ALA A 117 1.56 14.80 -64.66
C ALA A 117 2.95 15.44 -64.49
N ALA A 118 3.70 15.56 -65.58
CA ALA A 118 5.06 16.11 -65.55
C ALA A 118 5.06 17.65 -65.53
N ALA A 119 6.03 18.24 -64.85
CA ALA A 119 6.38 19.65 -64.97
C ALA A 119 7.90 19.77 -65.20
N ALA A 120 8.30 20.18 -66.41
CA ALA A 120 9.71 20.30 -66.78
C ALA A 120 10.22 21.73 -66.51
N ALA A 121 11.40 21.84 -65.89
CA ALA A 121 12.17 23.08 -65.81
C ALA A 121 13.65 22.76 -66.11
N VAL A 122 14.15 23.27 -67.24
CA VAL A 122 15.52 23.04 -67.71
C VAL A 122 16.44 24.14 -67.21
N THR A 123 17.55 23.78 -66.53
CA THR A 123 18.72 24.65 -66.36
C THR A 123 20.01 23.84 -66.34
N ILE A 124 20.78 23.97 -67.44
CA ILE A 124 22.25 23.88 -67.56
C ILE A 124 22.95 22.60 -67.04
N GLN A 125 23.63 21.92 -67.98
CA GLN A 125 24.53 20.79 -67.71
C GLN A 125 25.88 21.26 -67.14
N ASN A 126 26.43 20.49 -66.21
CA ASN A 126 27.87 20.31 -66.04
C ASN A 126 28.10 18.85 -65.56
N PRO A 127 29.09 18.09 -66.08
CA PRO A 127 29.12 16.65 -65.87
C PRO A 127 29.75 16.25 -64.54
N SER A 128 28.93 15.88 -63.56
CA SER A 128 29.33 15.09 -62.39
C SER A 128 28.73 13.70 -62.50
N ALA A 129 29.57 12.65 -62.56
CA ALA A 129 29.12 11.29 -62.82
C ALA A 129 28.19 10.75 -61.71
N SER A 130 27.06 10.20 -62.11
CA SER A 130 26.24 9.32 -61.26
C SER A 130 26.81 7.90 -61.31
N GLU A 131 28.00 7.73 -60.74
CA GLU A 131 28.56 6.40 -60.45
C GLU A 131 28.42 6.09 -58.95
N ASN A 132 28.30 4.81 -58.64
CA ASN A 132 27.79 4.37 -57.33
C ASN A 132 28.73 4.79 -56.19
N MET A 133 28.16 5.30 -55.09
CA MET A 133 28.90 5.53 -53.85
C MET A 133 29.49 4.20 -53.34
N PRO A 134 30.81 4.09 -53.12
CA PRO A 134 31.45 2.84 -52.73
C PRO A 134 30.80 2.21 -51.49
N ALA A 135 30.39 0.96 -51.63
CA ALA A 135 29.62 0.22 -50.65
C ALA A 135 30.50 -0.32 -49.51
N ASP A 136 31.74 -0.73 -49.85
CA ASP A 136 32.75 -1.27 -48.93
C ASP A 136 34.07 -0.48 -48.94
N GLY A 137 34.98 -0.85 -48.02
CA GLY A 137 36.27 -0.17 -47.86
C GLY A 137 37.31 -0.45 -48.95
N ALA A 138 37.15 -1.51 -49.76
CA ALA A 138 38.06 -1.82 -50.86
C ALA A 138 37.74 -0.95 -52.07
N GLU A 139 36.45 -0.79 -52.41
CA GLU A 139 36.00 0.12 -53.47
C GLU A 139 36.42 1.59 -53.17
N TRP A 140 36.39 2.01 -51.89
CA TRP A 140 36.93 3.31 -51.48
C TRP A 140 38.44 3.44 -51.71
N VAL A 141 39.23 2.40 -51.43
CA VAL A 141 40.69 2.41 -51.66
C VAL A 141 41.00 2.46 -53.16
N ASP A 142 40.30 1.69 -53.99
CA ASP A 142 40.49 1.70 -55.45
C ASP A 142 40.12 3.06 -56.07
N LEU A 143 39.07 3.72 -55.56
CA LEU A 143 38.71 5.09 -55.97
C LEU A 143 39.82 6.10 -55.58
N PHE A 144 40.37 5.98 -54.37
CA PHE A 144 41.49 6.81 -53.90
C PHE A 144 42.75 6.65 -54.75
N VAL A 145 43.15 5.40 -55.04
CA VAL A 145 44.32 5.13 -55.88
C VAL A 145 44.12 5.66 -57.29
N ARG A 146 42.93 5.48 -57.88
CA ARG A 146 42.59 5.95 -59.22
C ARG A 146 42.73 7.47 -59.36
N GLU A 147 42.21 8.25 -58.40
CA GLU A 147 42.25 9.71 -58.46
C GLU A 147 43.53 10.35 -57.90
N MET A 148 44.39 9.56 -57.24
CA MET A 148 45.79 9.96 -57.03
C MET A 148 46.65 9.71 -58.27
N MET A 149 46.33 8.68 -59.08
CA MET A 149 47.01 8.39 -60.34
C MET A 149 46.58 9.31 -61.50
N SER A 150 45.44 10.01 -61.38
CA SER A 150 44.97 11.02 -62.35
C SER A 150 45.62 12.40 -62.16
N ALA A 151 46.19 12.67 -60.98
CA ALA A 151 46.64 14.00 -60.58
C ALA A 151 47.92 14.45 -61.30
N THR A 152 47.93 15.71 -61.76
CA THR A 152 49.00 16.30 -62.56
C THR A 152 50.14 16.90 -61.75
N SER A 153 49.93 17.13 -60.46
CA SER A 153 50.94 17.64 -59.52
C SER A 153 50.66 17.22 -58.08
N VAL A 154 51.63 17.44 -57.18
CA VAL A 154 51.50 17.09 -55.75
C VAL A 154 50.38 17.88 -55.05
N ASP A 155 50.14 19.14 -55.44
CA ASP A 155 49.08 19.97 -54.85
C ASP A 155 47.70 19.69 -55.48
N ASP A 156 47.68 19.29 -56.76
CA ASP A 156 46.50 18.76 -57.44
C ASP A 156 46.01 17.47 -56.76
N ALA A 157 46.94 16.55 -56.48
CA ALA A 157 46.69 15.30 -55.74
C ALA A 157 46.18 15.55 -54.31
N LYS A 158 46.73 16.54 -53.59
CA LYS A 158 46.18 16.96 -52.28
C LYS A 158 44.74 17.44 -52.43
N SER A 159 44.42 18.20 -53.50
CA SER A 159 43.04 18.65 -53.75
C SER A 159 42.08 17.49 -54.01
N HIS A 160 42.52 16.45 -54.72
CA HIS A 160 41.74 15.23 -54.96
C HIS A 160 41.51 14.46 -53.65
N VAL A 161 42.57 14.22 -52.88
CA VAL A 161 42.50 13.57 -51.56
C VAL A 161 41.57 14.32 -50.60
N SER A 162 41.66 15.65 -50.50
CA SER A 162 40.78 16.44 -49.63
C SER A 162 39.31 16.37 -50.05
N LYS A 163 39.01 16.37 -51.35
CA LYS A 163 37.64 16.19 -51.87
C LYS A 163 37.11 14.79 -51.55
N LEU A 164 37.88 13.74 -51.82
CA LEU A 164 37.48 12.36 -51.56
C LEU A 164 37.28 12.07 -50.06
N LEU A 165 38.14 12.59 -49.18
CA LEU A 165 37.95 12.50 -47.73
C LEU A 165 36.64 13.17 -47.29
N ALA A 166 36.31 14.34 -47.82
CA ALA A 166 35.05 15.02 -47.51
C ALA A 166 33.81 14.26 -48.03
N VAL A 167 33.89 13.58 -49.18
CA VAL A 167 32.80 12.73 -49.70
C VAL A 167 32.65 11.45 -48.86
N LEU A 168 33.76 10.84 -48.44
CA LEU A 168 33.79 9.70 -47.51
C LEU A 168 33.20 10.07 -46.13
N GLU A 169 33.59 11.21 -45.56
CA GLU A 169 33.08 11.71 -44.27
C GLU A 169 31.56 11.94 -44.31
N ASN A 170 31.06 12.59 -45.37
CA ASN A 170 29.62 12.76 -45.60
C ASN A 170 28.92 11.40 -45.78
N SER A 171 29.54 10.43 -46.46
CA SER A 171 28.99 9.08 -46.63
C SER A 171 28.87 8.32 -45.32
N ILE A 172 29.88 8.42 -44.43
CA ILE A 172 29.87 7.78 -43.11
C ILE A 172 28.84 8.45 -42.22
N SER A 173 28.85 9.79 -42.16
CA SER A 173 27.88 10.57 -41.37
C SER A 173 26.44 10.29 -41.77
N LYS A 174 26.17 10.20 -43.09
CA LYS A 174 24.85 9.83 -43.61
C LYS A 174 24.47 8.40 -43.19
N ARG A 175 25.34 7.41 -43.41
CA ARG A 175 25.06 6.00 -43.07
C ARG A 175 24.80 5.82 -41.57
N VAL A 176 25.57 6.49 -40.71
CA VAL A 176 25.37 6.47 -39.25
C VAL A 176 24.06 7.15 -38.85
N ALA A 177 23.65 8.24 -39.51
CA ALA A 177 22.36 8.88 -39.27
C ALA A 177 21.17 7.99 -39.71
N GLU A 178 21.30 7.27 -40.83
CA GLU A 178 20.29 6.32 -41.33
C GLU A 178 20.20 5.07 -40.43
N GLU A 179 21.34 4.51 -40.00
CA GLU A 179 21.39 3.35 -39.10
C GLU A 179 20.87 3.67 -37.69
N THR A 180 21.23 4.83 -37.12
CA THR A 180 20.69 5.26 -35.81
C THR A 180 19.19 5.55 -35.88
N ALA A 181 18.69 6.15 -36.97
CA ALA A 181 17.26 6.33 -37.18
C ALA A 181 16.52 4.98 -37.32
N GLN A 182 17.09 4.02 -38.07
CA GLN A 182 16.48 2.69 -38.25
C GLN A 182 16.46 1.88 -36.95
N ASN A 183 17.54 1.91 -36.16
CA ASN A 183 17.58 1.27 -34.84
C ASN A 183 16.57 1.91 -33.88
N PHE A 184 16.49 3.24 -33.82
CA PHE A 184 15.50 3.94 -33.00
C PHE A 184 14.05 3.62 -33.42
N GLN A 185 13.76 3.54 -34.73
CA GLN A 185 12.44 3.11 -35.23
C GLN A 185 12.10 1.68 -34.80
N LYS A 186 13.06 0.75 -34.90
CA LYS A 186 12.88 -0.65 -34.48
C LYS A 186 12.65 -0.78 -32.97
N GLU A 187 13.40 -0.04 -32.16
CA GLU A 187 13.20 0.03 -30.71
C GLU A 187 11.83 0.62 -30.36
N ASN A 188 11.43 1.73 -31.00
CA ASN A 188 10.13 2.36 -30.80
C ASN A 188 8.95 1.44 -31.15
N LEU A 189 9.10 0.60 -32.19
CA LEU A 189 8.11 -0.41 -32.56
C LEU A 189 7.98 -1.51 -31.48
N MET A 190 9.10 -2.12 -31.06
CA MET A 190 9.10 -3.15 -30.02
C MET A 190 8.56 -2.63 -28.67
N LEU A 191 8.88 -1.38 -28.30
CA LEU A 191 8.33 -0.74 -27.11
C LEU A 191 6.81 -0.53 -27.22
N LYS A 192 6.29 -0.15 -28.39
CA LYS A 192 4.84 -0.03 -28.63
C LYS A 192 4.12 -1.38 -28.55
N GLU A 193 4.71 -2.44 -29.11
CA GLU A 193 4.18 -3.80 -29.01
C GLU A 193 4.15 -4.27 -27.54
N GLN A 194 5.22 -4.02 -26.78
CA GLN A 194 5.29 -4.36 -25.34
C GLN A 194 4.27 -3.57 -24.51
N ILE A 195 4.09 -2.27 -24.78
CA ILE A 195 3.07 -1.44 -24.13
C ILE A 195 1.66 -1.96 -24.47
N GLY A 196 1.39 -2.30 -25.73
CA GLY A 196 0.11 -2.88 -26.16
C GLY A 196 -0.21 -4.19 -25.44
N ALA A 197 0.77 -5.09 -25.32
CA ALA A 197 0.64 -6.33 -24.56
C ALA A 197 0.33 -6.06 -23.07
N MET A 198 1.07 -5.17 -22.41
CA MET A 198 0.81 -4.79 -21.01
C MET A 198 -0.59 -4.17 -20.81
N ILE A 199 -1.11 -3.39 -21.78
CA ILE A 199 -2.47 -2.84 -21.72
C ILE A 199 -3.53 -3.94 -21.82
N GLN A 200 -3.32 -4.95 -22.68
CA GLN A 200 -4.20 -6.11 -22.79
C GLN A 200 -4.20 -6.95 -21.51
N GLU A 201 -3.02 -7.29 -20.98
CA GLU A 201 -2.89 -8.00 -19.69
C GLU A 201 -3.54 -7.23 -18.54
N ASN A 202 -3.30 -5.92 -18.45
CA ASN A 202 -3.92 -5.06 -17.43
C ASN A 202 -5.46 -5.05 -17.53
N THR A 203 -6.00 -5.15 -18.75
CA THR A 203 -7.45 -5.25 -19.01
C THR A 203 -8.00 -6.62 -18.59
N VAL A 204 -7.28 -7.72 -18.85
CA VAL A 204 -7.64 -9.07 -18.38
C VAL A 204 -7.62 -9.12 -16.85
N LEU A 205 -6.57 -8.58 -16.21
CA LEU A 205 -6.44 -8.52 -14.75
C LEU A 205 -7.57 -7.70 -14.12
N LYS A 206 -7.96 -6.55 -14.70
CA LYS A 206 -9.12 -5.76 -14.25
C LYS A 206 -10.42 -6.57 -14.30
N ARG A 207 -10.66 -7.35 -15.35
CA ARG A 207 -11.84 -8.24 -15.46
C ARG A 207 -11.79 -9.36 -14.41
N ALA A 208 -10.64 -10.00 -14.22
CA ALA A 208 -10.46 -11.06 -13.22
C ALA A 208 -10.70 -10.55 -11.79
N VAL A 209 -10.20 -9.35 -11.45
CA VAL A 209 -10.44 -8.70 -10.14
C VAL A 209 -11.91 -8.36 -9.94
N ALA A 210 -12.61 -7.88 -10.97
CA ALA A 210 -14.05 -7.61 -10.89
C ALA A 210 -14.87 -8.89 -10.62
N ILE A 211 -14.62 -9.97 -11.37
CA ILE A 211 -15.26 -11.28 -11.17
C ILE A 211 -14.96 -11.84 -9.78
N GLN A 212 -13.73 -11.69 -9.29
CA GLN A 212 -13.35 -12.17 -7.96
C GLN A 212 -14.04 -11.37 -6.84
N HIS A 213 -14.19 -10.05 -7.01
CA HIS A 213 -14.93 -9.20 -6.07
C HIS A 213 -16.43 -9.54 -6.05
N GLU A 214 -17.03 -9.78 -7.22
CA GLU A 214 -18.44 -10.19 -7.35
C GLU A 214 -18.69 -11.55 -6.66
N ARG A 215 -17.85 -12.56 -6.92
CA ARG A 215 -17.89 -13.86 -6.22
C ARG A 215 -17.69 -13.73 -4.71
N GLN A 216 -16.81 -12.83 -4.27
CA GLN A 216 -16.60 -12.57 -2.84
C GLN A 216 -17.82 -11.92 -2.19
N LYS A 217 -18.51 -11.02 -2.90
CA LYS A 217 -19.78 -10.43 -2.45
C LYS A 217 -20.88 -11.49 -2.36
N GLU A 218 -21.07 -12.31 -3.39
CA GLU A 218 -22.02 -13.43 -3.36
C GLU A 218 -21.79 -14.35 -2.15
N TYR A 219 -20.53 -14.65 -1.83
CA TYR A 219 -20.20 -15.48 -0.66
C TYR A 219 -20.57 -14.79 0.66
N GLN A 220 -20.37 -13.47 0.77
CA GLN A 220 -20.79 -12.69 1.95
C GLN A 220 -22.31 -12.60 2.08
N ASP A 221 -23.03 -12.44 0.98
CA ASP A 221 -24.50 -12.39 0.95
C ASP A 221 -25.07 -13.77 1.33
N LYS A 222 -24.57 -14.86 0.72
CA LYS A 222 -24.94 -16.26 1.06
C LYS A 222 -24.59 -16.63 2.51
N ASN A 223 -23.52 -16.09 3.10
CA ASN A 223 -23.21 -16.31 4.51
C ASN A 223 -24.20 -15.58 5.45
N GLN A 224 -24.66 -14.38 5.09
CA GLN A 224 -25.71 -13.67 5.84
C GLN A 224 -27.05 -14.42 5.77
N GLU A 225 -27.44 -14.93 4.59
CA GLU A 225 -28.61 -15.80 4.43
C GLU A 225 -28.50 -17.06 5.30
N LEU A 226 -27.33 -17.71 5.32
CA LEU A 226 -27.06 -18.90 6.11
C LEU A 226 -27.06 -18.63 7.62
N GLU A 227 -26.63 -17.44 8.07
CA GLU A 227 -26.76 -17.00 9.46
C GLU A 227 -28.21 -16.70 9.86
N HIS A 228 -29.00 -16.06 8.99
CA HIS A 228 -30.43 -15.88 9.19
C HIS A 228 -31.19 -17.22 9.24
N LEU A 229 -30.88 -18.15 8.35
CA LEU A 229 -31.46 -19.50 8.36
C LEU A 229 -31.09 -20.28 9.63
N LYS A 230 -29.86 -20.16 10.13
CA LYS A 230 -29.48 -20.71 11.45
C LYS A 230 -30.33 -20.15 12.58
N GLN A 231 -30.55 -18.84 12.63
CA GLN A 231 -31.41 -18.19 13.63
C GLN A 231 -32.84 -18.73 13.56
N LEU A 232 -33.43 -18.79 12.36
CA LEU A 232 -34.77 -19.33 12.14
C LEU A 232 -34.90 -20.81 12.53
N VAL A 233 -33.89 -21.64 12.24
CA VAL A 233 -33.84 -23.04 12.69
C VAL A 233 -33.78 -23.14 14.22
N THR A 234 -32.97 -22.32 14.89
CA THR A 234 -32.95 -22.30 16.37
C THR A 234 -34.27 -21.83 16.97
N GLN A 235 -34.96 -20.88 16.34
CA GLN A 235 -36.29 -20.42 16.76
C GLN A 235 -37.34 -21.55 16.66
N TYR A 236 -37.35 -22.30 15.56
CA TYR A 236 -38.25 -23.46 15.41
C TYR A 236 -37.91 -24.60 16.38
N GLN A 237 -36.62 -24.86 16.66
CA GLN A 237 -36.22 -25.84 17.67
C GLN A 237 -36.69 -25.46 19.08
N GLU A 238 -36.67 -24.17 19.42
CA GLU A 238 -37.17 -23.68 20.71
C GLU A 238 -38.71 -23.74 20.79
N GLN A 239 -39.41 -23.48 19.68
CA GLN A 239 -40.85 -23.70 19.58
C GLN A 239 -41.22 -25.18 19.74
N MET A 240 -40.47 -26.11 19.12
CA MET A 240 -40.69 -27.55 19.32
C MET A 240 -40.47 -27.94 20.79
N ARG A 241 -39.36 -27.56 21.42
CA ARG A 241 -39.12 -27.86 22.86
C ARG A 241 -40.21 -27.27 23.76
N THR A 242 -40.72 -26.07 23.44
CA THR A 242 -41.86 -25.47 24.16
C THR A 242 -43.14 -26.29 24.00
N LEU A 243 -43.44 -26.78 22.79
CA LEU A 243 -44.60 -27.64 22.52
C LEU A 243 -44.45 -29.04 23.16
N GLU A 244 -43.24 -29.61 23.17
CA GLU A 244 -42.94 -30.87 23.86
C GLU A 244 -43.18 -30.75 25.37
N VAL A 245 -42.67 -29.69 26.01
CA VAL A 245 -42.90 -29.41 27.44
C VAL A 245 -44.39 -29.17 27.73
N ASN A 246 -45.09 -28.41 26.89
CA ASN A 246 -46.53 -28.17 27.05
C ASN A 246 -47.35 -29.47 26.89
N ASN A 247 -47.02 -30.33 25.92
CA ASN A 247 -47.66 -31.63 25.74
C ASN A 247 -47.38 -32.57 26.91
N TYR A 248 -46.15 -32.56 27.45
CA TYR A 248 -45.81 -33.32 28.65
C TYR A 248 -46.58 -32.83 29.88
N ALA A 249 -46.67 -31.51 30.10
CA ALA A 249 -47.45 -30.92 31.18
C ALA A 249 -48.95 -31.27 31.05
N LEU A 250 -49.52 -31.16 29.83
CA LEU A 250 -50.90 -31.55 29.55
C LEU A 250 -51.14 -33.04 29.81
N MET A 251 -50.24 -33.93 29.37
CA MET A 251 -50.29 -35.36 29.66
C MET A 251 -50.28 -35.65 31.16
N MET A 252 -49.42 -34.96 31.92
CA MET A 252 -49.34 -35.12 33.38
C MET A 252 -50.62 -34.61 34.08
N HIS A 253 -51.20 -33.49 33.64
CA HIS A 253 -52.50 -33.01 34.13
C HIS A 253 -53.65 -33.95 33.77
N LEU A 254 -53.69 -34.49 32.55
CA LEU A 254 -54.70 -35.47 32.12
C LEU A 254 -54.60 -36.77 32.94
N ARG A 255 -53.39 -37.25 33.21
CA ARG A 255 -53.15 -38.39 34.10
C ARG A 255 -53.65 -38.11 35.51
N GLN A 256 -53.33 -36.94 36.08
CA GLN A 256 -53.79 -36.54 37.40
C GLN A 256 -55.33 -36.36 37.45
N ALA A 257 -55.95 -35.95 36.34
CA ALA A 257 -57.40 -35.91 36.18
C ALA A 257 -58.03 -37.32 36.07
N GLN A 258 -57.35 -38.30 35.46
CA GLN A 258 -57.80 -39.70 35.47
C GLN A 258 -57.66 -40.33 36.87
N GLU A 259 -56.53 -40.15 37.54
CA GLU A 259 -56.26 -40.71 38.87
C GLU A 259 -57.18 -40.10 39.95
N SER A 260 -57.63 -38.85 39.79
CA SER A 260 -58.65 -38.23 40.67
C SER A 260 -60.10 -38.59 40.34
N ASN A 261 -60.40 -39.15 39.16
CA ASN A 261 -61.74 -39.64 38.80
C ASN A 261 -61.98 -41.07 39.30
N SER A 262 -61.95 -41.25 40.63
CA SER A 262 -62.23 -42.52 41.31
C SER A 262 -63.73 -42.88 41.32
N ILE A 263 -64.32 -43.11 40.13
CA ILE A 263 -65.69 -43.64 39.96
C ILE A 263 -65.66 -44.83 38.99
N PRO A 264 -65.97 -46.07 39.43
CA PRO A 264 -66.01 -47.24 38.55
C PRO A 264 -67.28 -47.24 37.67
N GLY A 265 -67.25 -46.46 36.58
CA GLY A 265 -68.30 -46.38 35.56
C GLY A 265 -68.04 -47.27 34.34
N ARG A 266 -69.06 -48.02 33.89
CA ARG A 266 -69.00 -48.90 32.71
C ARG A 266 -68.77 -48.11 31.41
N PHE A 267 -67.98 -48.68 30.50
CA PHE A 267 -68.05 -48.40 29.06
C PHE A 267 -68.28 -49.69 28.26
N ASN A 268 -68.84 -49.55 27.05
CA ASN A 268 -69.29 -50.65 26.20
C ASN A 268 -68.21 -51.04 25.18
N PRO A 269 -68.08 -52.32 24.76
CA PRO A 269 -66.89 -52.81 24.06
C PRO A 269 -66.94 -52.77 22.52
N ASP A 270 -67.70 -51.86 21.89
CA ASP A 270 -67.96 -51.89 20.43
C ASP A 270 -67.16 -50.86 19.59
N ASP A 271 -66.71 -49.73 20.15
CA ASP A 271 -66.06 -48.64 19.39
C ASP A 271 -64.56 -48.84 19.07
N VAL A 272 -63.97 -49.97 19.46
CA VAL A 272 -62.51 -50.21 19.36
C VAL A 272 -62.00 -50.31 17.90
N SER A 273 -62.90 -50.52 16.93
CA SER A 273 -62.53 -50.66 15.51
C SER A 273 -62.06 -49.37 14.81
N GLY A 274 -62.24 -48.19 15.43
CA GLY A 274 -61.70 -46.91 14.93
C GLY A 274 -60.23 -46.72 15.30
N SER A 275 -59.93 -46.69 16.60
CA SER A 275 -58.67 -46.19 17.16
C SER A 275 -57.39 -46.93 16.73
N VAL A 276 -57.48 -48.18 16.28
CA VAL A 276 -56.29 -48.97 15.89
C VAL A 276 -55.69 -48.44 14.58
N ARG A 277 -56.54 -48.10 13.59
CA ARG A 277 -56.09 -47.71 12.25
C ARG A 277 -55.40 -46.35 12.22
N GLU A 278 -55.82 -45.40 13.06
CA GLU A 278 -55.15 -44.10 13.16
C GLU A 278 -53.74 -44.21 13.78
N GLN A 279 -53.53 -45.16 14.71
CA GLN A 279 -52.18 -45.40 15.27
C GLN A 279 -51.24 -46.08 14.28
N GLU A 280 -51.72 -47.02 13.45
CA GLU A 280 -50.93 -47.63 12.37
C GLU A 280 -50.52 -46.61 11.29
N ILE A 281 -51.42 -45.69 10.91
CA ILE A 281 -51.13 -44.63 9.93
C ILE A 281 -50.05 -43.66 10.46
N VAL A 282 -50.11 -43.28 11.74
CA VAL A 282 -49.10 -42.39 12.35
C VAL A 282 -47.73 -43.09 12.51
N LEU A 283 -47.72 -44.39 12.79
CA LEU A 283 -46.48 -45.19 12.86
C LEU A 283 -45.82 -45.37 11.49
N THR A 284 -46.61 -45.75 10.47
CA THR A 284 -46.09 -45.91 9.10
C THR A 284 -45.57 -44.60 8.52
N HIS A 285 -46.29 -43.49 8.69
CA HIS A 285 -45.82 -42.17 8.25
C HIS A 285 -44.53 -41.71 8.97
N ARG A 286 -44.31 -42.11 10.23
CA ARG A 286 -43.04 -41.85 10.94
C ARG A 286 -41.90 -42.74 10.46
N LEU A 287 -42.17 -44.00 10.12
CA LEU A 287 -41.15 -44.93 9.60
C LEU A 287 -40.64 -44.50 8.21
N VAL A 288 -41.53 -44.12 7.29
CA VAL A 288 -41.15 -43.59 5.97
C VAL A 288 -40.27 -42.35 6.10
N HIS A 289 -40.58 -41.46 7.06
CA HIS A 289 -39.82 -40.23 7.26
C HIS A 289 -38.43 -40.45 7.91
N LEU A 290 -38.20 -41.60 8.55
CA LEU A 290 -36.86 -42.01 9.02
C LEU A 290 -35.99 -42.58 7.88
N PHE A 291 -36.59 -43.33 6.96
CA PHE A 291 -35.88 -44.00 5.86
C PHE A 291 -35.24 -43.04 4.84
N LEU A 292 -35.76 -41.82 4.71
CA LEU A 292 -35.30 -40.84 3.71
C LEU A 292 -34.07 -40.01 4.12
N PHE A 293 -33.56 -40.14 5.35
CA PHE A 293 -32.57 -39.19 5.89
C PHE A 293 -31.35 -39.81 6.61
N CYS A 294 -31.07 -41.11 6.46
CA CYS A 294 -29.87 -41.72 7.07
C CYS A 294 -29.22 -42.79 6.17
N PRO A 295 -27.98 -42.58 5.67
CA PRO A 295 -27.23 -43.59 4.94
C PRO A 295 -26.52 -44.53 5.92
N LEU A 296 -27.17 -45.65 6.28
CA LEU A 296 -26.55 -46.74 7.04
C LEU A 296 -26.63 -48.05 6.24
N THR A 297 -25.51 -48.77 6.21
CA THR A 297 -25.34 -50.02 5.46
C THR A 297 -26.21 -51.13 6.04
N LEU A 298 -27.01 -51.78 5.18
CA LEU A 298 -27.99 -52.78 5.60
C LEU A 298 -27.35 -54.16 5.79
N THR A 299 -26.59 -54.30 6.88
CA THR A 299 -26.12 -55.57 7.44
C THR A 299 -26.40 -55.59 8.95
N ASP A 300 -26.71 -56.78 9.46
CA ASP A 300 -27.22 -57.07 10.80
C ASP A 300 -28.67 -56.66 11.11
N ILE A 301 -29.26 -57.31 12.11
CA ILE A 301 -30.66 -57.24 12.56
C ILE A 301 -31.70 -57.87 11.61
N TYR A 302 -31.52 -59.16 11.34
CA TYR A 302 -32.63 -60.11 11.56
C TYR A 302 -32.45 -60.71 12.96
N PRO A 303 -33.53 -60.92 13.74
CA PRO A 303 -33.99 -62.30 13.85
C PRO A 303 -35.52 -62.51 14.00
N SER A 304 -35.97 -63.67 13.53
CA SER A 304 -37.07 -64.47 14.11
C SER A 304 -38.46 -63.84 14.29
N LEU A 305 -39.30 -63.96 13.24
CA LEU A 305 -40.76 -63.85 13.38
C LEU A 305 -41.51 -64.98 12.62
N SER A 306 -41.09 -66.22 12.85
CA SER A 306 -41.92 -67.39 12.55
C SER A 306 -43.06 -67.49 13.58
N ARG A 307 -44.23 -66.93 13.23
CA ARG A 307 -45.59 -67.27 13.71
C ARG A 307 -46.62 -66.28 13.14
N GLN A 308 -47.42 -66.73 12.16
CA GLN A 308 -48.77 -66.18 11.95
C GLN A 308 -49.81 -67.16 12.53
N PRO A 309 -50.87 -66.68 13.18
CA PRO A 309 -51.92 -67.54 13.74
C PRO A 309 -52.91 -67.99 12.67
N THR A 310 -53.24 -69.28 12.65
CA THR A 310 -54.25 -69.85 11.76
C THR A 310 -55.67 -69.43 12.15
N THR A 311 -56.21 -68.41 11.49
CA THR A 311 -57.63 -68.03 11.60
C THR A 311 -58.50 -69.05 10.87
N ARG A 312 -59.22 -69.85 11.66
CA ARG A 312 -59.96 -71.03 11.23
C ARG A 312 -61.28 -70.67 10.54
N ILE A 313 -61.22 -70.24 9.26
CA ILE A 313 -62.41 -70.06 8.44
C ILE A 313 -63.13 -71.42 8.31
N ARG A 314 -64.42 -71.43 8.61
CA ARG A 314 -65.26 -72.63 8.66
C ARG A 314 -65.70 -73.00 7.24
N THR A 315 -64.94 -73.88 6.59
CA THR A 315 -65.30 -74.41 5.27
C THR A 315 -66.66 -75.10 5.32
N GLN A 316 -67.62 -74.52 4.61
CA GLN A 316 -68.87 -75.17 4.23
C GLN A 316 -68.54 -76.24 3.18
N GLU A 317 -69.18 -77.42 3.26
CA GLU A 317 -68.91 -78.53 2.34
C GLU A 317 -69.36 -78.18 0.91
N MET A 318 -68.43 -77.68 0.11
CA MET A 318 -68.54 -77.62 -1.34
C MET A 318 -68.29 -79.04 -1.88
N SER A 319 -69.23 -79.56 -2.67
CA SER A 319 -69.16 -80.90 -3.27
C SER A 319 -67.87 -81.12 -4.06
N SER A 320 -67.30 -82.33 -4.00
CA SER A 320 -66.13 -82.76 -4.81
C SER A 320 -66.33 -82.35 -6.27
N PHE A 321 -65.56 -81.35 -6.73
CA PHE A 321 -65.59 -80.89 -8.11
C PHE A 321 -64.60 -81.73 -8.93
N ASP A 322 -64.97 -82.98 -9.16
CA ASP A 322 -64.24 -83.85 -10.07
C ASP A 322 -64.34 -83.31 -11.51
N TYR A 323 -63.20 -82.89 -12.06
CA TYR A 323 -63.11 -82.43 -13.44
C TYR A 323 -63.40 -83.58 -14.41
N PRO A 324 -64.00 -83.31 -15.59
CA PRO A 324 -64.31 -84.37 -16.55
C PRO A 324 -63.02 -85.04 -17.03
N ILE A 325 -62.92 -86.35 -16.83
CA ILE A 325 -61.83 -87.17 -17.38
C ILE A 325 -62.05 -87.23 -18.89
N LEU A 326 -61.08 -86.69 -19.64
CA LEU A 326 -61.11 -86.62 -21.10
C LEU A 326 -60.84 -88.00 -21.69
N SER A 327 -61.45 -88.35 -22.83
CA SER A 327 -61.09 -89.61 -23.49
C SER A 327 -59.69 -89.47 -24.10
N ARG A 328 -59.01 -90.60 -24.33
CA ARG A 328 -57.71 -90.64 -25.02
C ARG A 328 -57.74 -89.90 -26.38
N SER A 329 -58.85 -89.99 -27.10
CA SER A 329 -59.04 -89.30 -28.38
C SER A 329 -59.09 -87.78 -28.18
N ASP A 330 -59.76 -87.31 -27.13
CA ASP A 330 -59.86 -85.88 -26.82
C ASP A 330 -58.50 -85.34 -26.33
N ILE A 331 -57.81 -86.08 -25.45
CA ILE A 331 -56.45 -85.75 -24.98
C ILE A 331 -55.49 -85.59 -26.17
N ILE A 332 -55.51 -86.53 -27.13
CA ILE A 332 -54.70 -86.46 -28.35
C ILE A 332 -55.10 -85.25 -29.20
N SER A 333 -56.40 -85.01 -29.42
CA SER A 333 -56.89 -83.88 -30.24
C SER A 333 -56.49 -82.54 -29.60
N ILE A 334 -56.67 -82.39 -28.29
CA ILE A 334 -56.36 -81.16 -27.55
C ILE A 334 -54.85 -80.89 -27.54
N LEU A 335 -54.01 -81.91 -27.31
CA LEU A 335 -52.54 -81.76 -27.34
C LEU A 335 -52.02 -81.35 -28.73
N ALA A 336 -52.63 -81.89 -29.79
CA ALA A 336 -52.28 -81.55 -31.18
C ALA A 336 -52.82 -80.18 -31.62
N GLU A 337 -54.11 -79.89 -31.36
CA GLU A 337 -54.76 -78.60 -31.67
C GLU A 337 -54.12 -77.43 -30.90
N SER A 338 -53.64 -77.67 -29.68
CA SER A 338 -52.92 -76.68 -28.87
C SER A 338 -51.41 -76.62 -29.17
N GLN A 339 -50.91 -77.42 -30.12
CA GLN A 339 -49.49 -77.51 -30.52
C GLN A 339 -48.50 -77.92 -29.40
N ILE A 340 -49.00 -78.49 -28.30
CA ILE A 340 -48.19 -78.86 -27.12
C ILE A 340 -47.34 -80.10 -27.42
N ALA A 341 -47.96 -81.14 -27.99
CA ALA A 341 -47.29 -82.39 -28.37
C ALA A 341 -48.08 -83.15 -29.45
N ALA A 342 -47.36 -83.70 -30.43
CA ALA A 342 -47.91 -84.69 -31.36
C ALA A 342 -47.79 -86.10 -30.73
N VAL A 343 -48.91 -86.74 -30.44
CA VAL A 343 -48.99 -88.01 -29.68
C VAL A 343 -49.95 -88.99 -30.36
N THR A 344 -49.69 -90.29 -30.25
CA THR A 344 -50.57 -91.35 -30.77
C THR A 344 -51.19 -92.21 -29.65
N ASP A 345 -52.28 -92.91 -29.95
CA ASP A 345 -52.92 -93.85 -29.01
C ASP A 345 -52.04 -95.07 -28.66
N ASN A 346 -50.94 -95.33 -29.40
CA ASN A 346 -49.95 -96.33 -28.99
C ASN A 346 -49.05 -95.82 -27.86
N ASP A 347 -48.74 -94.53 -27.81
CA ASP A 347 -47.90 -93.94 -26.76
C ASP A 347 -48.61 -94.03 -25.40
N PHE A 348 -49.93 -93.86 -25.37
CA PHE A 348 -50.79 -94.07 -24.19
C PHE A 348 -51.07 -95.54 -23.84
N LYS A 349 -50.63 -96.51 -24.66
CA LYS A 349 -50.71 -97.96 -24.33
C LYS A 349 -49.41 -98.47 -23.74
N ASN A 350 -48.27 -98.04 -24.27
CA ASN A 350 -46.93 -98.45 -23.83
C ASN A 350 -46.14 -97.24 -23.32
N ILE A 351 -46.67 -96.62 -22.26
CA ILE A 351 -46.16 -95.35 -21.73
C ILE A 351 -44.71 -95.52 -21.23
N LYS A 352 -43.80 -94.70 -21.77
CA LYS A 352 -42.40 -94.63 -21.36
C LYS A 352 -42.17 -93.47 -20.37
N PRO A 353 -41.29 -93.61 -19.37
CA PRO A 353 -40.91 -92.53 -18.45
C PRO A 353 -40.51 -91.24 -19.19
N ASP A 354 -39.56 -91.34 -20.12
CA ASP A 354 -39.01 -90.21 -20.88
C ASP A 354 -40.10 -89.43 -21.64
N PHE A 355 -41.07 -90.15 -22.22
CA PHE A 355 -42.20 -89.56 -22.93
C PHE A 355 -43.12 -88.77 -21.99
N VAL A 356 -43.44 -89.33 -20.81
CA VAL A 356 -44.29 -88.67 -19.81
C VAL A 356 -43.61 -87.44 -19.22
N SER A 357 -42.33 -87.54 -18.87
CA SER A 357 -41.55 -86.42 -18.40
C SER A 357 -41.49 -85.29 -19.43
N ASN A 358 -41.25 -85.61 -20.71
CA ASN A 358 -41.25 -84.62 -21.78
C ASN A 358 -42.63 -83.99 -22.01
N LEU A 359 -43.71 -84.79 -21.97
CA LEU A 359 -45.09 -84.32 -22.13
C LEU A 359 -45.52 -83.39 -20.99
N TYR A 360 -45.22 -83.74 -19.74
CA TYR A 360 -45.50 -82.86 -18.60
C TYR A 360 -44.64 -81.59 -18.60
N THR A 361 -43.36 -81.69 -18.99
CA THR A 361 -42.48 -80.51 -19.13
C THR A 361 -43.07 -79.52 -20.14
N ARG A 362 -43.47 -80.01 -21.33
CA ARG A 362 -44.18 -79.21 -22.36
C ARG A 362 -45.47 -78.59 -21.84
N LEU A 363 -46.23 -79.30 -21.01
CA LEU A 363 -47.48 -78.80 -20.42
C LEU A 363 -47.22 -77.71 -19.37
N LEU A 364 -46.17 -77.83 -18.55
CA LEU A 364 -45.82 -76.78 -17.58
C LEU A 364 -45.23 -75.53 -18.25
N ILE A 365 -44.41 -75.69 -19.29
CA ILE A 365 -43.94 -74.56 -20.12
C ILE A 365 -45.14 -73.87 -20.79
N TYR A 366 -46.06 -74.63 -21.41
CA TYR A 366 -47.30 -74.08 -21.97
C TYR A 366 -48.19 -73.39 -20.93
N LEU A 367 -48.15 -73.83 -19.67
CA LEU A 367 -48.88 -73.23 -18.56
C LEU A 367 -48.18 -72.01 -17.94
N ASP A 368 -46.97 -71.63 -18.38
CA ASP A 368 -46.17 -70.58 -17.75
C ASP A 368 -45.96 -70.91 -16.24
N ALA A 369 -45.57 -72.16 -16.00
CA ALA A 369 -45.35 -72.79 -14.68
C ALA A 369 -43.99 -73.53 -14.59
N LEU A 370 -43.19 -73.46 -15.65
CA LEU A 370 -41.75 -73.68 -15.68
C LEU A 370 -41.17 -72.60 -16.60
N ASN A 371 -40.81 -71.46 -16.03
CA ASN A 371 -40.25 -70.35 -16.78
C ASN A 371 -38.76 -70.63 -17.03
N GLU A 372 -38.34 -70.74 -18.29
CA GLU A 372 -36.93 -71.00 -18.64
C GLU A 372 -35.98 -69.85 -18.24
N GLU A 373 -36.53 -68.65 -18.01
CA GLU A 373 -35.79 -67.43 -17.67
C GLU A 373 -35.53 -67.28 -16.15
N ASP A 374 -36.29 -67.94 -15.28
CA ASP A 374 -36.13 -67.86 -13.81
C ASP A 374 -35.02 -68.79 -13.30
N GLN A 375 -33.88 -68.81 -14.00
CA GLN A 375 -32.62 -69.38 -13.50
C GLN A 375 -31.97 -68.49 -12.42
N GLY A 376 -32.80 -67.78 -11.65
CA GLY A 376 -32.47 -66.89 -10.54
C GLY A 376 -32.00 -67.65 -9.31
N GLN A 377 -30.81 -68.28 -9.41
CA GLN A 377 -29.98 -68.68 -8.28
C GLN A 377 -30.65 -69.67 -7.28
N VAL A 378 -31.16 -70.80 -7.78
CA VAL A 378 -31.57 -71.93 -6.93
C VAL A 378 -30.39 -72.41 -6.08
N GLU A 379 -30.61 -72.57 -4.77
CA GLU A 379 -29.56 -72.92 -3.81
C GLU A 379 -29.04 -74.35 -4.05
N PHE A 380 -27.78 -74.45 -4.48
CA PHE A 380 -27.16 -75.66 -5.06
C PHE A 380 -27.12 -76.91 -4.16
N SER A 381 -27.45 -76.76 -2.87
CA SER A 381 -27.27 -77.77 -1.81
C SER A 381 -28.32 -78.87 -1.74
N ALA A 382 -29.42 -78.77 -2.52
CA ALA A 382 -30.57 -79.68 -2.44
C ALA A 382 -30.82 -80.54 -3.69
N LEU A 383 -30.08 -80.31 -4.78
CA LEU A 383 -30.38 -80.86 -6.11
C LEU A 383 -29.75 -82.24 -6.39
N GLU A 384 -28.84 -82.71 -5.54
CA GLU A 384 -27.89 -83.80 -5.85
C GLU A 384 -28.47 -85.24 -5.82
N GLN A 385 -29.80 -85.42 -5.71
CA GLN A 385 -30.44 -86.76 -5.63
C GLN A 385 -31.71 -86.96 -6.47
N ILE A 386 -32.11 -86.01 -7.32
CA ILE A 386 -33.26 -86.17 -8.25
C ILE A 386 -32.86 -85.61 -9.62
N GLU A 387 -32.93 -86.42 -10.67
CA GLU A 387 -32.49 -86.02 -12.03
C GLU A 387 -33.31 -84.88 -12.66
N ASN A 388 -34.54 -84.63 -12.17
CA ASN A 388 -35.39 -83.49 -12.52
C ASN A 388 -36.29 -83.13 -11.31
N PRO A 389 -35.83 -82.30 -10.36
CA PRO A 389 -36.62 -81.93 -9.18
C PRO A 389 -37.73 -80.93 -9.54
N ASP A 390 -37.44 -79.96 -10.41
CA ASP A 390 -38.32 -78.83 -10.71
C ASP A 390 -39.60 -79.27 -11.43
N LEU A 391 -39.49 -80.27 -12.31
CA LEU A 391 -40.64 -80.95 -12.93
C LEU A 391 -41.57 -81.59 -11.88
N LEU A 392 -41.02 -82.17 -10.80
CA LEU A 392 -41.83 -82.75 -9.73
C LEU A 392 -42.44 -81.68 -8.81
N ILE A 393 -41.76 -80.55 -8.63
CA ILE A 393 -42.24 -79.41 -7.82
C ILE A 393 -43.37 -78.69 -8.57
N GLY A 394 -43.13 -78.24 -9.81
CA GLY A 394 -44.14 -77.57 -10.63
C GLY A 394 -45.38 -78.43 -10.89
N LEU A 395 -45.23 -79.75 -11.09
CA LEU A 395 -46.39 -80.65 -11.16
C LEU A 395 -47.14 -80.75 -9.82
N ARG A 396 -46.45 -80.74 -8.67
CA ARG A 396 -47.13 -80.72 -7.36
C ARG A 396 -47.90 -79.42 -7.14
N GLU A 397 -47.34 -78.28 -7.52
CA GLU A 397 -47.96 -76.95 -7.33
C GLU A 397 -49.15 -76.73 -8.27
N VAL A 398 -49.04 -77.10 -9.54
CA VAL A 398 -50.18 -77.10 -10.47
C VAL A 398 -51.26 -78.05 -9.96
N MET A 399 -50.94 -79.30 -9.61
CA MET A 399 -51.94 -80.28 -9.19
C MET A 399 -52.59 -79.95 -7.83
N ALA A 400 -51.89 -79.23 -6.94
CA ALA A 400 -52.46 -78.64 -5.74
C ALA A 400 -53.40 -77.46 -6.07
N SER A 401 -53.01 -76.58 -7.00
CA SER A 401 -53.85 -75.47 -7.48
C SER A 401 -55.15 -75.95 -8.15
N LEU A 402 -55.15 -77.16 -8.72
CA LEU A 402 -56.33 -77.83 -9.25
C LEU A 402 -57.18 -78.57 -8.21
N ASN A 403 -56.75 -78.60 -6.93
CA ASN A 403 -57.34 -79.44 -5.87
C ASN A 403 -57.51 -80.91 -6.29
N CYS A 404 -56.55 -81.45 -7.04
CA CYS A 404 -56.68 -82.80 -7.60
C CYS A 404 -56.79 -83.86 -6.49
N PRO A 405 -57.82 -84.74 -6.49
CA PRO A 405 -58.03 -85.73 -5.44
C PRO A 405 -56.96 -86.82 -5.41
N MET A 406 -56.28 -87.07 -6.53
CA MET A 406 -55.08 -87.91 -6.59
C MET A 406 -53.80 -87.09 -6.39
N GLN A 407 -52.99 -87.47 -5.41
CA GLN A 407 -51.64 -86.91 -5.23
C GLN A 407 -50.68 -87.39 -6.34
N PHE A 408 -49.92 -86.46 -6.91
CA PHE A 408 -48.82 -86.70 -7.84
C PHE A 408 -47.53 -87.05 -7.08
N ASN A 409 -46.80 -88.08 -7.53
CA ASN A 409 -45.59 -88.57 -6.87
C ASN A 409 -44.50 -88.99 -7.88
N LEU A 410 -43.24 -89.08 -7.43
CA LEU A 410 -42.10 -89.44 -8.28
C LEU A 410 -42.27 -90.78 -9.04
N ARG A 411 -43.07 -91.72 -8.49
CA ARG A 411 -43.45 -92.96 -9.18
C ARG A 411 -44.17 -92.69 -10.51
N ASP A 412 -44.97 -91.63 -10.59
CA ASP A 412 -45.76 -91.28 -11.76
C ASP A 412 -44.90 -90.72 -12.92
N LEU A 413 -43.63 -90.39 -12.65
CA LEU A 413 -42.60 -90.08 -13.65
C LEU A 413 -41.73 -91.32 -13.95
N ILE A 414 -41.16 -91.96 -12.92
CA ILE A 414 -40.20 -93.08 -13.09
C ILE A 414 -40.86 -94.38 -13.58
N LYS A 415 -42.13 -94.62 -13.23
CA LYS A 415 -42.90 -95.81 -13.65
C LYS A 415 -44.38 -95.44 -13.84
N PRO A 416 -44.70 -94.69 -14.91
CA PRO A 416 -46.04 -94.14 -15.13
C PRO A 416 -47.09 -95.24 -15.30
N ASP A 417 -48.24 -95.05 -14.66
CA ASP A 417 -49.45 -95.85 -14.88
C ASP A 417 -50.35 -95.13 -15.90
N PRO A 418 -50.89 -95.82 -16.93
CA PRO A 418 -51.73 -95.18 -17.94
C PRO A 418 -52.96 -94.46 -17.38
N ARG A 419 -53.69 -95.05 -16.44
CA ARG A 419 -54.92 -94.46 -15.91
C ARG A 419 -54.64 -93.24 -15.04
N ARG A 420 -53.56 -93.27 -14.24
CA ARG A 420 -53.10 -92.10 -13.48
C ARG A 420 -52.62 -90.99 -14.41
N THR A 421 -51.87 -91.33 -15.46
CA THR A 421 -51.39 -90.38 -16.46
C THR A 421 -52.55 -89.72 -17.21
N GLU A 422 -53.55 -90.49 -17.67
CA GLU A 422 -54.77 -89.98 -18.32
C GLU A 422 -55.59 -89.06 -17.40
N HIS A 423 -55.71 -89.39 -16.10
CA HIS A 423 -56.41 -88.56 -15.11
C HIS A 423 -55.67 -87.23 -14.85
N PHE A 424 -54.36 -87.27 -14.63
CA PHE A 424 -53.53 -86.07 -14.42
C PHE A 424 -53.49 -85.17 -15.66
N LEU A 425 -53.31 -85.75 -16.85
CA LEU A 425 -53.41 -85.01 -18.11
C LEU A 425 -54.81 -84.42 -18.31
N SER A 426 -55.89 -85.11 -17.91
CA SER A 426 -57.23 -84.52 -17.96
C SER A 426 -57.36 -83.30 -17.05
N GLY A 427 -56.85 -83.35 -15.83
CA GLY A 427 -56.87 -82.20 -14.91
C GLY A 427 -56.09 -81.01 -15.46
N ILE A 428 -54.83 -81.25 -15.87
CA ILE A 428 -53.95 -80.25 -16.44
C ILE A 428 -54.54 -79.66 -17.72
N LEU A 429 -55.05 -80.49 -18.66
CA LEU A 429 -55.63 -79.99 -19.91
C LEU A 429 -56.95 -79.24 -19.70
N ASN A 430 -57.82 -79.66 -18.77
CA ASN A 430 -59.01 -78.87 -18.42
C ASN A 430 -58.62 -77.47 -17.89
N PHE A 431 -57.50 -77.36 -17.17
CA PHE A 431 -56.94 -76.08 -16.75
C PHE A 431 -56.28 -75.29 -17.89
N CYS A 432 -55.51 -75.93 -18.78
CA CYS A 432 -54.99 -75.31 -20.01
C CYS A 432 -56.14 -74.71 -20.84
N LEU A 433 -57.23 -75.46 -21.01
CA LEU A 433 -58.43 -75.01 -21.71
C LEU A 433 -59.08 -73.82 -20.99
N TYR A 434 -59.19 -73.82 -19.66
CA TYR A 434 -59.74 -72.70 -18.90
C TYR A 434 -58.85 -71.44 -18.91
N LYS A 435 -57.52 -71.57 -18.74
CA LYS A 435 -56.55 -70.45 -18.69
C LYS A 435 -56.30 -69.87 -20.09
N TYR A 436 -56.14 -70.70 -21.13
CA TYR A 436 -55.66 -70.27 -22.45
C TYR A 436 -56.70 -70.29 -23.58
N ALA A 437 -57.87 -70.94 -23.42
CA ALA A 437 -58.96 -71.11 -24.42
C ALA A 437 -58.74 -70.42 -25.79
N LEU A 438 -58.09 -71.12 -26.73
CA LEU A 438 -57.86 -70.58 -28.07
C LEU A 438 -59.19 -70.48 -28.83
N PRO A 439 -59.56 -69.31 -29.39
CA PRO A 439 -60.81 -69.13 -30.12
C PRO A 439 -60.74 -69.82 -31.50
N GLY A 440 -60.87 -71.14 -31.52
CA GLY A 440 -60.79 -71.96 -32.73
C GLY A 440 -60.91 -73.48 -32.55
N LEU A 441 -60.61 -74.02 -31.36
CA LEU A 441 -60.76 -75.47 -31.11
C LEU A 441 -62.21 -75.92 -31.22
N LYS A 442 -62.47 -76.98 -32.01
CA LYS A 442 -63.84 -77.47 -32.29
C LYS A 442 -64.57 -77.94 -31.03
N ILE A 443 -63.83 -78.50 -30.07
CA ILE A 443 -64.35 -78.96 -28.78
C ILE A 443 -65.06 -77.85 -27.98
N PHE A 444 -64.68 -76.57 -28.12
CA PHE A 444 -65.34 -75.47 -27.40
C PHE A 444 -66.76 -75.14 -27.89
N GLN A 445 -67.14 -75.51 -29.11
CA GLN A 445 -68.53 -75.32 -29.58
C GLN A 445 -69.55 -76.11 -28.72
N SER A 446 -69.08 -77.10 -27.96
CA SER A 446 -69.87 -77.91 -27.02
C SER A 446 -70.15 -77.21 -25.68
N PHE A 447 -69.42 -76.14 -25.31
CA PHE A 447 -69.48 -75.55 -23.96
C PHE A 447 -69.68 -74.02 -23.93
N PRO A 448 -70.85 -73.48 -24.37
CA PRO A 448 -71.07 -72.02 -24.48
C PRO A 448 -70.91 -71.24 -23.17
N ALA A 449 -71.30 -71.83 -22.04
CA ALA A 449 -71.23 -71.16 -20.73
C ALA A 449 -69.79 -70.85 -20.28
N LEU A 450 -68.82 -71.69 -20.68
CA LEU A 450 -67.40 -71.49 -20.35
C LEU A 450 -66.82 -70.29 -21.12
N HIS A 451 -67.25 -70.09 -22.38
CA HIS A 451 -66.87 -68.94 -23.20
C HIS A 451 -67.38 -67.64 -22.58
N ALA A 452 -68.67 -67.55 -22.25
CA ALA A 452 -69.28 -66.34 -21.68
C ALA A 452 -68.66 -65.96 -20.32
N LEU A 453 -68.33 -66.95 -19.48
CA LEU A 453 -67.64 -66.72 -18.20
C LEU A 453 -66.22 -66.17 -18.40
N ARG A 454 -65.47 -66.71 -19.38
CA ARG A 454 -64.15 -66.19 -19.73
C ARG A 454 -64.23 -64.76 -20.28
N GLU A 455 -65.10 -64.52 -21.25
CA GLU A 455 -65.26 -63.22 -21.89
C GLU A 455 -65.59 -62.11 -20.87
N THR A 456 -66.46 -62.42 -19.90
CA THR A 456 -66.74 -61.54 -18.75
C THR A 456 -65.48 -61.23 -17.93
N LYS A 457 -64.64 -62.23 -17.62
CA LYS A 457 -63.39 -62.04 -16.87
C LYS A 457 -62.32 -61.29 -17.66
N MET A 458 -62.16 -61.57 -18.96
CA MET A 458 -61.20 -60.88 -19.82
C MET A 458 -61.59 -59.40 -20.02
N ASN A 459 -62.88 -59.10 -20.12
CA ASN A 459 -63.37 -57.72 -20.15
C ASN A 459 -63.12 -56.96 -18.82
N LEU A 460 -63.17 -57.66 -17.68
CA LEU A 460 -62.83 -57.07 -16.37
C LEU A 460 -61.33 -56.83 -16.18
N LEU A 461 -60.48 -57.70 -16.74
CA LEU A 461 -59.01 -57.58 -16.67
C LEU A 461 -58.43 -56.58 -17.68
N ARG A 462 -59.10 -56.32 -18.81
CA ARG A 462 -58.64 -55.41 -19.87
C ARG A 462 -58.10 -54.06 -19.35
N PRO A 463 -58.82 -53.25 -18.55
CA PRO A 463 -58.31 -51.96 -18.11
C PRO A 463 -57.03 -52.05 -17.26
N ILE A 464 -56.84 -53.14 -16.51
CA ILE A 464 -55.62 -53.38 -15.72
C ILE A 464 -54.44 -53.69 -16.66
N VAL A 465 -54.67 -54.45 -17.73
CA VAL A 465 -53.65 -54.75 -18.75
C VAL A 465 -53.29 -53.49 -19.54
N GLU A 466 -54.27 -52.63 -19.85
CA GLU A 466 -54.05 -51.34 -20.53
C GLU A 466 -53.28 -50.35 -19.64
N GLU A 467 -53.56 -50.30 -18.33
CA GLU A 467 -52.81 -49.51 -17.35
C GLU A 467 -51.36 -50.01 -17.19
N LEU A 468 -51.16 -51.33 -17.08
CA LEU A 468 -49.83 -51.93 -17.01
C LEU A 468 -48.99 -51.68 -18.27
N ALA A 469 -49.59 -51.73 -19.46
CA ALA A 469 -48.90 -51.40 -20.71
C ALA A 469 -48.42 -49.93 -20.74
N LEU A 470 -49.26 -48.99 -20.27
CA LEU A 470 -48.88 -47.58 -20.18
C LEU A 470 -47.77 -47.33 -19.15
N LEU A 471 -47.78 -48.05 -18.04
CA LEU A 471 -46.71 -47.99 -17.03
C LEU A 471 -45.39 -48.59 -17.54
N ASP A 472 -45.43 -49.65 -18.34
CA ASP A 472 -44.25 -50.25 -18.98
C ASP A 472 -43.67 -49.33 -20.07
N ASP A 473 -44.50 -48.65 -20.86
CA ASP A 473 -44.03 -47.65 -21.82
C ASP A 473 -43.43 -46.41 -21.13
N GLN A 474 -44.00 -45.95 -20.02
CA GLN A 474 -43.37 -44.92 -19.17
C GLN A 474 -42.03 -45.41 -18.59
N ARG A 475 -41.95 -46.68 -18.13
CA ARG A 475 -40.71 -47.28 -17.62
C ARG A 475 -39.61 -47.25 -18.68
N LYS A 476 -39.92 -47.62 -19.93
CA LYS A 476 -38.98 -47.56 -21.07
C LYS A 476 -38.53 -46.13 -21.37
N GLU A 477 -39.42 -45.13 -21.32
CA GLU A 477 -39.05 -43.72 -21.51
C GLU A 477 -38.05 -43.25 -20.44
N TRP A 478 -38.29 -43.59 -19.17
CA TRP A 478 -37.35 -43.27 -18.09
C TRP A 478 -36.03 -44.02 -18.21
N GLU A 479 -36.02 -45.29 -18.60
CA GLU A 479 -34.78 -46.05 -18.83
C GLU A 479 -33.96 -45.50 -20.01
N ALA A 480 -34.60 -45.11 -21.11
CA ALA A 480 -33.93 -44.43 -22.23
C ALA A 480 -33.32 -43.08 -21.80
N LYS A 481 -34.04 -42.32 -20.98
CA LYS A 481 -33.57 -41.02 -20.45
C LYS A 481 -32.43 -41.16 -19.44
N ILE A 482 -32.44 -42.22 -18.62
CA ILE A 482 -31.33 -42.56 -17.73
C ILE A 482 -30.09 -42.92 -18.54
N SER A 483 -30.24 -43.74 -19.59
CA SER A 483 -29.13 -44.07 -20.52
C SER A 483 -28.54 -42.82 -21.18
N GLN A 484 -29.38 -41.91 -21.70
CA GLN A 484 -28.93 -40.65 -22.30
C GLN A 484 -28.13 -39.78 -21.31
N LEU A 485 -28.60 -39.64 -20.06
CA LEU A 485 -27.89 -38.85 -19.04
C LEU A 485 -26.57 -39.52 -18.62
N ASN A 486 -26.50 -40.85 -18.60
CA ASN A 486 -25.25 -41.57 -18.33
C ASN A 486 -24.24 -41.40 -19.47
N GLU A 487 -24.67 -41.37 -20.73
CA GLU A 487 -23.81 -41.03 -21.88
C GLU A 487 -23.31 -39.58 -21.81
N GLU A 488 -24.16 -38.62 -21.41
CA GLU A 488 -23.73 -37.22 -21.24
C GLU A 488 -22.70 -37.08 -20.11
N ILE A 489 -22.93 -37.74 -18.96
CA ILE A 489 -21.98 -37.78 -17.83
C ILE A 489 -20.65 -38.42 -18.25
N ALA A 490 -20.69 -39.52 -19.01
CA ALA A 490 -19.48 -40.14 -19.58
C ALA A 490 -18.72 -39.14 -20.47
N GLY A 491 -19.41 -38.46 -21.39
CA GLY A 491 -18.81 -37.44 -22.26
C GLY A 491 -18.14 -36.28 -21.51
N TYR A 492 -18.77 -35.77 -20.43
CA TYR A 492 -18.15 -34.77 -19.57
C TYR A 492 -16.92 -35.31 -18.83
N SER A 493 -16.95 -36.57 -18.37
CA SER A 493 -15.80 -37.20 -17.72
C SER A 493 -14.62 -37.37 -18.69
N GLU A 494 -14.87 -37.81 -19.93
CA GLU A 494 -13.85 -37.93 -20.96
C GLU A 494 -13.30 -36.58 -21.42
N ALA A 495 -14.12 -35.52 -21.41
CA ALA A 495 -13.65 -34.16 -21.64
C ALA A 495 -12.71 -33.70 -20.52
N ARG A 496 -13.10 -33.90 -19.26
CA ARG A 496 -12.31 -33.57 -18.08
C ARG A 496 -10.95 -34.28 -18.06
N GLU A 497 -10.91 -35.58 -18.34
CA GLU A 497 -9.64 -36.34 -18.33
C GLU A 497 -8.73 -35.98 -19.52
N ARG A 498 -9.29 -35.49 -20.65
CA ARG A 498 -8.50 -34.89 -21.74
C ARG A 498 -7.93 -33.51 -21.40
N GLU A 499 -8.62 -32.72 -20.60
CA GLU A 499 -8.15 -31.41 -20.14
C GLU A 499 -7.16 -31.49 -18.95
N LEU A 500 -7.27 -32.53 -18.11
CA LEU A 500 -6.43 -32.76 -16.94
C LEU A 500 -4.91 -32.61 -17.18
N PRO A 501 -4.28 -33.20 -18.22
CA PRO A 501 -2.85 -33.00 -18.47
C PRO A 501 -2.49 -31.55 -18.85
N LEU A 502 -3.37 -30.83 -19.54
CA LEU A 502 -3.17 -29.41 -19.89
C LEU A 502 -3.23 -28.54 -18.63
N VAL A 503 -4.15 -28.84 -17.71
CA VAL A 503 -4.22 -28.18 -16.40
C VAL A 503 -2.94 -28.43 -15.60
N GLN A 504 -2.44 -29.68 -15.56
CA GLN A 504 -1.19 -30.02 -14.87
C GLN A 504 0.04 -29.33 -15.46
N GLU A 505 0.11 -29.17 -16.79
CA GLU A 505 1.19 -28.42 -17.46
C GLU A 505 1.12 -26.90 -17.17
N ILE A 506 -0.08 -26.35 -17.03
CA ILE A 506 -0.27 -24.96 -16.60
C ILE A 506 0.09 -24.80 -15.12
N GLU A 507 -0.27 -25.73 -14.25
CA GLU A 507 0.10 -25.73 -12.83
C GLU A 507 1.62 -25.84 -12.62
N SER A 508 2.33 -26.67 -13.40
CA SER A 508 3.79 -26.76 -13.31
C SER A 508 4.46 -25.45 -13.73
N LYS A 509 4.04 -24.85 -14.86
CA LYS A 509 4.53 -23.53 -15.30
C LYS A 509 4.23 -22.42 -14.28
N VAL A 510 3.04 -22.43 -13.68
CA VAL A 510 2.67 -21.49 -12.60
C VAL A 510 3.54 -21.69 -11.36
N LYS A 511 3.92 -22.93 -11.02
CA LYS A 511 4.85 -23.24 -9.93
C LYS A 511 6.27 -22.74 -10.24
N GLU A 512 6.80 -23.03 -11.43
CA GLU A 512 8.11 -22.55 -11.90
C GLU A 512 8.20 -21.02 -11.88
N LEU A 513 7.17 -20.32 -12.38
CA LEU A 513 7.10 -18.86 -12.34
C LEU A 513 7.07 -18.31 -10.90
N ARG A 514 6.37 -18.97 -9.97
CA ARG A 514 6.36 -18.59 -8.54
C ARG A 514 7.74 -18.78 -7.90
N GLU A 515 8.43 -19.87 -8.22
CA GLU A 515 9.79 -20.13 -7.74
C GLU A 515 10.80 -19.13 -8.33
N MET A 516 10.66 -18.78 -9.61
CA MET A 516 11.46 -17.73 -10.26
C MET A 516 11.22 -16.35 -9.62
N ILE A 517 9.95 -15.97 -9.36
CA ILE A 517 9.61 -14.72 -8.66
C ILE A 517 10.19 -14.70 -7.24
N ALA A 518 10.16 -15.81 -6.51
CA ALA A 518 10.79 -15.91 -5.20
C ALA A 518 12.32 -15.72 -5.27
N GLY A 519 12.98 -16.32 -6.26
CA GLY A 519 14.41 -16.10 -6.53
C GLY A 519 14.75 -14.65 -6.89
N LEU A 520 13.97 -14.02 -7.77
CA LEU A 520 14.13 -12.62 -8.15
C LEU A 520 13.91 -11.66 -6.96
N ASN A 521 12.93 -11.94 -6.09
CA ASN A 521 12.71 -11.17 -4.86
C ASN A 521 13.88 -11.30 -3.87
N SER A 522 14.45 -12.50 -3.73
CA SER A 522 15.66 -12.73 -2.93
C SER A 522 16.86 -11.92 -3.48
N ASN A 523 17.06 -11.96 -4.80
CA ASN A 523 18.08 -11.17 -5.49
C ASN A 523 17.84 -9.66 -5.36
N GLN A 524 16.59 -9.19 -5.43
CA GLN A 524 16.26 -7.78 -5.18
C GLN A 524 16.61 -7.36 -3.75
N MET A 525 16.38 -8.24 -2.76
CA MET A 525 16.69 -7.94 -1.36
C MET A 525 18.20 -7.96 -1.06
N SER A 526 18.97 -8.86 -1.69
CA SER A 526 20.43 -8.86 -1.59
C SER A 526 21.04 -7.63 -2.28
N LEU A 527 20.54 -7.26 -3.47
CA LEU A 527 20.93 -6.02 -4.18
C LEU A 527 20.59 -4.77 -3.37
N ARG A 528 19.38 -4.65 -2.81
CA ARG A 528 19.00 -3.55 -1.89
C ARG A 528 19.89 -3.47 -0.65
N THR A 529 20.45 -4.59 -0.21
CA THR A 529 21.37 -4.63 0.94
C THR A 529 22.78 -4.22 0.54
N SER A 530 23.30 -4.71 -0.59
CA SER A 530 24.59 -4.25 -1.15
C SER A 530 24.56 -2.75 -1.48
N PHE A 531 23.47 -2.22 -2.03
CA PHE A 531 23.28 -0.80 -2.31
C PHE A 531 23.30 0.06 -1.04
N ARG A 532 22.65 -0.38 0.05
CA ARG A 532 22.73 0.31 1.35
C ARG A 532 24.16 0.33 1.88
N ASN A 533 24.87 -0.79 1.83
CA ASN A 533 26.26 -0.90 2.28
C ASN A 533 27.21 -0.03 1.43
N LEU A 534 26.94 0.12 0.13
CA LEU A 534 27.68 1.03 -0.75
C LEU A 534 27.37 2.50 -0.42
N LYS A 535 26.09 2.87 -0.25
CA LYS A 535 25.70 4.23 0.15
C LYS A 535 26.28 4.65 1.51
N GLU A 536 26.34 3.73 2.46
CA GLU A 536 27.00 3.95 3.75
C GLU A 536 28.50 4.21 3.56
N LYS A 537 29.19 3.39 2.75
CA LYS A 537 30.60 3.61 2.40
C LYS A 537 30.83 4.94 1.66
N THR A 538 29.91 5.38 0.82
CA THR A 538 29.95 6.71 0.18
C THR A 538 29.93 7.80 1.24
N GLY A 539 28.95 7.80 2.16
CA GLY A 539 28.90 8.77 3.26
C GLY A 539 30.16 8.75 4.13
N GLN A 540 30.69 7.56 4.46
CA GLN A 540 31.97 7.41 5.16
C GLN A 540 33.21 7.88 4.37
N MET A 541 33.10 8.12 3.06
CA MET A 541 34.13 8.77 2.25
C MET A 541 33.89 10.28 2.18
N ASP A 542 32.65 10.73 2.02
CA ASP A 542 32.26 12.14 2.01
C ASP A 542 32.62 12.83 3.35
N GLU A 543 32.44 12.15 4.48
CA GLU A 543 32.90 12.61 5.80
C GLU A 543 34.43 12.75 5.87
N LYS A 544 35.18 11.83 5.25
CA LYS A 544 36.65 11.87 5.21
C LYS A 544 37.17 12.96 4.28
N ILE A 545 36.49 13.19 3.15
CA ILE A 545 36.76 14.29 2.23
C ILE A 545 36.50 15.62 2.95
N SER A 546 35.31 15.80 3.53
CA SER A 546 34.95 17.00 4.31
C SER A 546 35.95 17.29 5.43
N LYS A 547 36.43 16.25 6.12
CA LYS A 547 37.50 16.40 7.12
C LYS A 547 38.83 16.80 6.48
N ALA A 548 39.27 16.15 5.41
CA ALA A 548 40.52 16.48 4.74
C ALA A 548 40.52 17.90 4.16
N GLU A 549 39.38 18.38 3.66
CA GLU A 549 39.16 19.77 3.25
C GLU A 549 39.25 20.74 4.43
N PHE A 550 38.65 20.42 5.58
CA PHE A 550 38.78 21.22 6.80
C PHE A 550 40.23 21.28 7.30
N ASP A 551 40.90 20.13 7.40
CA ASP A 551 42.31 20.02 7.82
C ASP A 551 43.24 20.78 6.84
N LEU A 552 42.93 20.77 5.53
CA LEU A 552 43.62 21.55 4.50
C LEU A 552 43.37 23.06 4.67
N VAL A 553 42.13 23.50 4.89
CA VAL A 553 41.79 24.91 5.12
C VAL A 553 42.48 25.43 6.39
N GLN A 554 42.52 24.65 7.47
CA GLN A 554 43.31 24.98 8.66
C GLN A 554 44.80 25.11 8.31
N SER A 555 45.38 24.15 7.57
CA SER A 555 46.78 24.21 7.15
C SER A 555 47.10 25.43 6.27
N VAL A 556 46.18 25.82 5.38
CA VAL A 556 46.29 27.04 4.54
C VAL A 556 46.23 28.30 5.41
N GLN A 557 45.32 28.37 6.39
CA GLN A 557 45.24 29.49 7.33
C GLN A 557 46.48 29.59 8.23
N GLU A 558 47.02 28.47 8.70
CA GLU A 558 48.28 28.42 9.45
C GLU A 558 49.46 28.85 8.57
N ASN A 559 49.52 28.42 7.31
CA ASN A 559 50.50 28.90 6.33
C ASN A 559 50.37 30.42 6.09
N ALA A 560 49.17 30.98 6.03
CA ALA A 560 48.97 32.43 5.95
C ALA A 560 49.46 33.16 7.22
N ASN A 561 49.15 32.61 8.40
CA ASN A 561 49.62 33.11 9.70
C ASN A 561 51.14 33.01 9.89
N LEU A 562 51.81 32.05 9.24
CA LEU A 562 53.26 31.95 9.20
C LEU A 562 53.85 32.93 8.17
N ARG A 563 53.27 33.04 6.97
CA ARG A 563 53.67 34.00 5.94
C ARG A 563 53.55 35.46 6.39
N SER A 564 52.62 35.80 7.28
CA SER A 564 52.53 37.14 7.88
C SER A 564 53.65 37.45 8.89
N LYS A 565 54.28 36.41 9.48
CA LYS A 565 55.43 36.53 10.39
C LYS A 565 56.78 36.55 9.64
N ILE A 566 56.81 36.13 8.39
CA ILE A 566 57.99 36.19 7.53
C ILE A 566 58.19 37.64 7.05
N VAL A 567 59.42 38.15 7.21
CA VAL A 567 59.82 39.47 6.70
C VAL A 567 59.77 39.47 5.17
N GLN A 568 58.77 40.13 4.59
CA GLN A 568 58.50 40.09 3.14
C GLN A 568 59.57 40.79 2.27
N SER A 569 60.43 41.63 2.85
CA SER A 569 61.57 42.23 2.14
C SER A 569 62.69 42.59 3.12
N PRO A 570 63.60 41.64 3.43
CA PRO A 570 64.73 41.87 4.32
C PRO A 570 65.59 43.05 3.86
N ASP A 571 65.86 43.18 2.56
CA ASP A 571 66.71 44.23 1.99
C ASP A 571 66.16 45.65 2.18
N LYS A 572 64.83 45.79 2.28
CA LYS A 572 64.18 47.08 2.57
C LYS A 572 64.31 47.44 4.04
N LEU A 573 64.12 46.48 4.95
CA LEU A 573 64.37 46.71 6.38
C LEU A 573 65.85 46.97 6.65
N GLN A 574 66.77 46.22 6.03
CA GLN A 574 68.20 46.38 6.21
C GLN A 574 68.68 47.75 5.70
N ARG A 575 68.19 48.23 4.55
CA ARG A 575 68.43 49.62 4.11
C ARG A 575 67.86 50.65 5.07
N ALA A 576 66.59 50.54 5.47
CA ALA A 576 65.99 51.49 6.42
C ALA A 576 66.69 51.50 7.80
N LEU A 577 67.33 50.40 8.20
CA LEU A 577 68.10 50.29 9.44
C LEU A 577 69.50 50.92 9.29
N GLU A 578 70.18 50.69 8.17
CA GLU A 578 71.45 51.36 7.83
C GLU A 578 71.26 52.88 7.59
N GLU A 579 70.17 53.31 6.93
CA GLU A 579 69.77 54.71 6.79
C GLU A 579 69.55 55.38 8.16
N LYS A 580 68.83 54.73 9.08
CA LYS A 580 68.65 55.23 10.45
C LYS A 580 69.94 55.24 11.26
N LYS A 581 70.85 54.30 11.02
CA LYS A 581 72.18 54.24 11.64
C LYS A 581 73.08 55.37 11.14
N LEU A 582 73.09 55.65 9.84
CA LEU A 582 73.75 56.82 9.24
C LEU A 582 73.22 58.13 9.84
N ALA A 583 71.90 58.33 9.87
CA ALA A 583 71.27 59.52 10.47
C ALA A 583 71.57 59.67 11.98
N ARG A 584 71.65 58.55 12.72
CA ARG A 584 72.06 58.54 14.14
C ARG A 584 73.53 58.94 14.31
N ASP A 585 74.40 58.52 13.39
CA ASP A 585 75.84 58.76 13.52
C ASP A 585 76.26 60.14 12.97
N GLU A 586 75.48 60.69 12.02
CA GLU A 586 75.50 62.11 11.64
C GLU A 586 75.00 63.02 12.77
N THR A 587 73.85 62.72 13.40
CA THR A 587 73.36 63.51 14.54
C THR A 587 74.33 63.47 15.74
N LYS A 588 74.98 62.33 16.00
CA LYS A 588 76.11 62.23 16.97
C LYS A 588 77.37 62.98 16.54
N TYR A 589 77.57 63.28 15.26
CA TYR A 589 78.68 64.13 14.81
C TYR A 589 78.33 65.61 15.02
N ALA A 590 77.10 66.02 14.66
CA ALA A 590 76.58 67.36 14.94
C ALA A 590 76.54 67.66 16.45
N GLU A 591 76.13 66.70 17.29
CA GLU A 591 76.17 66.77 18.76
C GLU A 591 77.60 67.07 19.27
N ARG A 592 78.61 66.34 18.77
CA ARG A 592 80.02 66.55 19.16
C ARG A 592 80.55 67.91 18.72
N LEU A 593 80.21 68.37 17.51
CA LEU A 593 80.57 69.72 17.04
C LEU A 593 79.90 70.81 17.89
N ALA A 594 78.63 70.66 18.23
CA ALA A 594 77.91 71.57 19.11
C ALA A 594 78.51 71.60 20.52
N MET A 595 78.88 70.43 21.06
CA MET A 595 79.55 70.30 22.36
C MET A 595 80.94 70.95 22.37
N GLN A 596 81.74 70.75 21.31
CA GLN A 596 83.03 71.43 21.17
C GLN A 596 82.85 72.96 21.09
N SER A 597 81.93 73.44 20.25
CA SER A 597 81.67 74.88 20.14
C SER A 597 81.16 75.46 21.47
N PHE A 598 80.32 74.73 22.21
CA PHE A 598 79.89 75.13 23.55
C PHE A 598 81.08 75.23 24.54
N GLN A 599 82.03 74.30 24.49
CA GLN A 599 83.26 74.36 25.31
C GLN A 599 84.14 75.57 24.93
N GLU A 600 84.34 75.83 23.63
CA GLU A 600 85.08 77.01 23.13
C GLU A 600 84.42 78.33 23.56
N LYS A 601 83.09 78.43 23.46
CA LYS A 601 82.33 79.60 23.95
C LYS A 601 82.41 79.73 25.48
N THR A 602 82.37 78.62 26.21
CA THR A 602 82.51 78.62 27.69
C THR A 602 83.90 79.11 28.12
N ALA A 603 84.97 78.61 27.49
CA ALA A 603 86.33 79.09 27.73
C ALA A 603 86.49 80.58 27.37
N THR A 604 85.85 81.03 26.30
CA THR A 604 85.80 82.44 25.90
C THR A 604 85.12 83.31 26.97
N VAL A 605 83.96 82.88 27.48
CA VAL A 605 83.23 83.56 28.56
C VAL A 605 84.04 83.58 29.86
N GLU A 606 84.78 82.53 30.19
CA GLU A 606 85.73 82.53 31.30
C GLU A 606 86.83 83.60 31.14
N VAL A 607 87.41 83.75 29.95
CA VAL A 607 88.43 84.78 29.68
C VAL A 607 87.84 86.18 29.84
N TYR A 608 86.64 86.44 29.29
CA TYR A 608 85.94 87.71 29.52
C TYR A 608 85.62 87.96 30.99
N SER A 609 85.18 86.94 31.74
CA SER A 609 84.94 87.04 33.19
C SER A 609 86.22 87.37 33.98
N LYS A 610 87.35 86.76 33.62
CA LYS A 610 88.67 87.05 34.19
C LYS A 610 89.15 88.47 33.84
N ALA A 611 88.89 88.95 32.62
CA ALA A 611 89.19 90.31 32.20
C ALA A 611 88.31 91.36 32.91
N LEU A 612 87.00 91.13 33.01
CA LEU A 612 86.07 92.02 33.71
C LEU A 612 86.43 92.14 35.20
N LYS A 613 86.78 91.02 35.86
CA LYS A 613 87.30 91.04 37.25
C LYS A 613 88.61 91.83 37.39
N LYS A 614 89.49 91.88 36.38
CA LYS A 614 90.65 92.78 36.38
C LYS A 614 90.22 94.24 36.21
N MET A 615 89.31 94.54 35.28
CA MET A 615 88.79 95.91 35.07
C MET A 615 88.15 96.47 36.34
N SER A 616 87.32 95.70 37.06
CA SER A 616 86.73 96.13 38.35
C SER A 616 87.79 96.44 39.41
N LYS A 617 88.91 95.70 39.45
CA LYS A 617 90.04 96.00 40.36
C LYS A 617 90.77 97.30 39.96
N HIS A 618 91.01 97.51 38.68
CA HIS A 618 91.62 98.75 38.19
C HIS A 618 90.70 99.97 38.39
N PHE A 619 89.38 99.80 38.25
CA PHE A 619 88.38 100.83 38.54
C PHE A 619 88.39 101.22 40.03
N ALA A 620 88.38 100.23 40.94
CA ALA A 620 88.48 100.50 42.38
C ALA A 620 89.79 101.20 42.77
N LEU A 621 90.92 100.82 42.17
CA LEU A 621 92.20 101.54 42.36
C LEU A 621 92.13 102.98 41.83
N MET A 622 91.53 103.20 40.67
CA MET A 622 91.35 104.54 40.08
C MET A 622 90.43 105.41 40.94
N GLN A 623 89.39 104.82 41.54
CA GLN A 623 88.50 105.51 42.48
C GLN A 623 89.23 105.90 43.78
N ALA A 624 90.04 105.01 44.36
CA ALA A 624 90.86 105.34 45.53
C ALA A 624 91.91 106.43 45.24
N ILE A 625 92.51 106.43 44.04
CA ILE A 625 93.40 107.52 43.58
C ILE A 625 92.61 108.84 43.43
N HIS A 626 91.39 108.80 42.91
CA HIS A 626 90.54 109.99 42.79
C HIS A 626 90.16 110.56 44.17
N GLU A 627 89.88 109.70 45.15
CA GLU A 627 89.64 110.09 46.54
C GLU A 627 90.88 110.72 47.20
N GLN A 628 92.08 110.17 46.98
CA GLN A 628 93.35 110.79 47.41
C GLN A 628 93.62 112.13 46.74
N VAL A 629 93.32 112.28 45.44
CA VAL A 629 93.44 113.57 44.74
C VAL A 629 92.46 114.61 45.31
N ASN A 630 91.27 114.20 45.75
CA ASN A 630 90.30 115.11 46.35
C ASN A 630 90.64 115.47 47.81
N SER A 631 91.21 114.56 48.61
CA SER A 631 91.72 114.92 49.94
C SER A 631 92.96 115.83 49.85
N ALA A 632 93.87 115.59 48.90
CA ALA A 632 94.99 116.48 48.63
C ALA A 632 94.55 117.91 48.26
N LYS A 633 93.47 118.07 47.47
CA LYS A 633 92.85 119.38 47.20
C LYS A 633 92.24 120.05 48.43
N SER A 634 91.74 119.29 49.41
CA SER A 634 91.31 119.86 50.70
C SER A 634 92.50 120.41 51.47
N VAL A 635 93.57 119.63 51.58
CA VAL A 635 94.82 120.06 52.24
C VAL A 635 95.43 121.28 51.54
N GLU A 636 95.40 121.35 50.20
CA GLU A 636 95.83 122.54 49.45
C GLU A 636 94.99 123.78 49.79
N LYS A 637 93.68 123.62 49.94
CA LYS A 637 92.74 124.69 50.34
C LYS A 637 92.97 125.12 51.80
N GLU A 638 93.28 124.18 52.69
CA GLU A 638 93.62 124.43 54.09
C GLU A 638 94.98 125.14 54.22
N CYS A 639 96.01 124.75 53.46
CA CYS A 639 97.29 125.48 53.37
C CYS A 639 97.10 126.91 52.87
N LYS A 640 96.21 127.15 51.89
CA LYS A 640 95.85 128.50 51.43
C LYS A 640 95.14 129.30 52.53
N GLY A 641 94.28 128.67 53.33
CA GLY A 641 93.64 129.29 54.50
C GLY A 641 94.62 129.62 55.63
N LEU A 642 95.57 128.74 55.93
CA LEU A 642 96.61 128.96 56.94
C LEU A 642 97.59 130.07 56.52
N LYS A 643 97.92 130.18 55.22
CA LYS A 643 98.75 131.27 54.70
C LYS A 643 98.10 132.65 54.83
N ALA A 644 96.76 132.73 54.84
CA ALA A 644 96.06 133.97 55.12
C ALA A 644 96.17 134.35 56.60
N LYS A 645 95.86 133.42 57.52
CA LYS A 645 95.88 133.67 58.97
C LYS A 645 97.23 134.18 59.49
N LEU A 646 98.33 133.63 58.99
CA LEU A 646 99.68 134.02 59.38
C LEU A 646 100.05 135.47 58.96
N SER A 647 99.22 136.13 58.12
CA SER A 647 99.35 137.55 57.81
C SER A 647 98.61 138.47 58.80
N ASP A 648 97.57 137.97 59.48
CA ASP A 648 96.74 138.76 60.41
C ASP A 648 97.31 138.73 61.84
N ASP A 649 97.85 137.58 62.29
CA ASP A 649 98.42 137.42 63.63
C ASP A 649 99.58 138.42 63.91
N VAL A 650 100.37 138.75 62.88
CA VAL A 650 101.48 139.74 62.94
C VAL A 650 101.00 141.17 63.25
N VAL A 651 99.71 141.46 63.02
CA VAL A 651 99.10 142.77 63.31
C VAL A 651 98.48 142.81 64.71
N LEU A 652 97.98 141.68 65.23
CA LEU A 652 97.38 141.59 66.56
C LEU A 652 98.40 141.59 67.70
N ASP A 653 99.58 141.01 67.46
CA ASP A 653 100.70 140.90 68.42
C ASP A 653 101.13 142.27 69.01
N LYS A 654 100.97 143.36 68.25
CA LYS A 654 101.29 144.73 68.67
C LYS A 654 100.15 145.49 69.37
N SER A 655 98.97 144.89 69.51
CA SER A 655 97.80 145.55 70.10
C SER A 655 97.38 145.00 71.47
N LEU A 656 97.92 143.85 71.90
CA LEU A 656 97.43 143.14 73.10
C LEU A 656 98.40 143.15 74.30
N GLU A 657 99.66 143.53 74.10
CA GLU A 657 100.61 143.84 75.20
C GLU A 657 100.12 144.98 76.11
N ALA A 658 99.24 145.86 75.58
CA ALA A 658 98.81 147.09 76.24
C ALA A 658 97.51 146.99 77.06
N LYS A 659 96.86 145.82 77.16
CA LYS A 659 95.59 145.65 77.89
C LYS A 659 95.54 144.42 78.79
N LEU A 660 96.29 144.52 79.90
CA LEU A 660 96.05 143.98 81.25
C LEU A 660 95.54 142.53 81.37
N ILE A 661 96.12 141.68 82.24
CA ILE A 661 96.19 141.91 83.70
C ILE A 661 94.80 142.25 84.30
N GLU A 662 93.70 141.74 83.70
CA GLU A 662 92.38 141.74 84.35
C GLU A 662 91.62 140.41 84.12
N ARG A 663 90.89 139.97 85.17
CA ARG A 663 89.81 138.94 85.13
C ARG A 663 90.18 137.51 84.69
N GLN A 664 91.03 136.89 85.49
CA GLN A 664 90.77 135.57 86.13
C GLN A 664 89.28 135.10 86.11
N GLY A 665 88.98 133.86 85.66
CA GLY A 665 87.74 133.18 86.09
C GLY A 665 87.15 132.02 85.26
N LYS A 666 87.26 130.78 85.77
CA LYS A 666 86.27 129.65 85.77
C LYS A 666 85.24 129.47 84.61
N GLY A 667 85.16 128.26 84.04
CA GLY A 667 83.99 127.79 83.27
C GLY A 667 83.98 126.28 82.93
N ARG A 668 82.80 125.64 82.85
CA ARG A 668 82.54 124.23 82.44
C ARG A 668 81.22 124.14 81.63
N PHE A 669 80.85 122.91 81.21
CA PHE A 669 79.57 122.39 80.66
C PHE A 669 79.51 122.20 79.12
N LEU A 670 78.70 121.30 78.52
CA LEU A 670 78.30 119.86 78.75
C LEU A 670 77.15 119.47 77.76
N PHE A 671 76.76 118.17 77.71
CA PHE A 671 75.44 117.63 77.24
C PHE A 671 75.13 117.61 75.70
N GLN A 672 74.25 116.76 75.10
CA GLN A 672 73.54 115.46 75.37
C GLN A 672 72.83 114.97 74.03
N LEU A 673 72.16 113.80 73.79
CA LEU A 673 72.12 112.37 74.21
C LEU A 673 71.01 111.61 73.37
N CYS A 674 70.78 110.30 73.59
CA CYS A 674 69.55 109.47 73.30
C CYS A 674 69.30 108.85 71.89
N CYS A 675 68.43 107.82 71.67
CA CYS A 675 68.05 106.50 72.33
C CYS A 675 66.73 105.91 71.69
N ILE A 676 66.22 104.65 71.85
CA ILE A 676 66.73 103.24 71.98
C ILE A 676 65.53 102.21 72.04
N ILE A 677 65.76 100.87 71.88
CA ILE A 677 64.85 99.69 72.23
C ILE A 677 63.61 99.41 71.31
N VAL A 678 62.85 98.27 71.29
CA VAL A 678 63.04 96.76 71.25
C VAL A 678 61.72 96.03 71.69
N LEU A 679 61.36 94.77 71.25
CA LEU A 679 60.53 93.74 71.98
C LEU A 679 60.29 92.34 71.25
N LYS A 680 59.62 91.33 71.89
CA LYS A 680 59.51 89.83 71.58
C LYS A 680 58.36 89.13 72.43
N PRO A 681 58.12 87.76 72.62
CA PRO A 681 58.37 86.44 71.90
C PRO A 681 57.21 85.32 72.01
N PHE A 682 57.47 84.00 71.71
CA PHE A 682 56.89 82.68 72.22
C PHE A 682 55.97 81.65 71.42
N SER A 683 56.37 80.33 71.44
CA SER A 683 55.64 78.98 71.53
C SER A 683 54.72 78.34 70.42
N PHE A 684 54.25 77.04 70.42
CA PHE A 684 54.83 75.64 70.66
C PHE A 684 53.84 74.41 70.39
N ILE A 685 54.30 73.13 70.34
CA ILE A 685 53.63 71.74 70.39
C ILE A 685 52.99 71.07 69.09
N ILE A 686 52.90 69.69 69.05
CA ILE A 686 52.68 68.77 67.89
C ILE A 686 51.89 67.45 68.25
N LEU A 687 51.22 66.76 67.27
CA LEU A 687 50.92 65.29 67.07
C LEU A 687 49.42 64.91 66.82
N PRO A 688 49.05 63.72 66.26
CA PRO A 688 49.56 63.01 65.06
C PRO A 688 48.44 62.51 64.08
N VAL A 689 48.76 62.22 62.80
CA VAL A 689 47.75 61.86 61.75
C VAL A 689 47.93 60.47 61.08
N GLY A 690 49.10 59.82 61.23
CA GLY A 690 49.55 58.77 60.31
C GLY A 690 48.68 57.52 60.10
N GLN A 691 48.19 56.86 61.16
CA GLN A 691 47.59 55.53 61.01
C GLN A 691 46.16 55.52 60.41
N LEU A 692 45.40 56.61 60.54
CA LEU A 692 44.02 56.68 60.06
C LEU A 692 43.94 56.69 58.52
N GLU A 693 44.86 57.41 57.86
CA GLU A 693 44.92 57.45 56.39
C GLU A 693 45.34 56.13 55.76
N GLU A 694 46.21 55.34 56.41
CA GLU A 694 46.63 54.04 55.86
C GLU A 694 45.49 53.01 55.90
N HIS A 695 44.75 52.93 57.01
CA HIS A 695 43.60 52.04 57.12
C HIS A 695 42.45 52.43 56.17
N LYS A 696 42.24 53.74 55.98
CA LYS A 696 41.32 54.31 54.98
C LYS A 696 41.74 53.95 53.55
N ARG A 697 43.05 54.02 53.23
CA ARG A 697 43.61 53.64 51.93
C ARG A 697 43.51 52.14 51.64
N GLN A 698 43.61 51.30 52.67
CA GLN A 698 43.42 49.85 52.55
C GLN A 698 41.96 49.49 52.24
N LEU A 699 41.00 50.01 53.02
CA LEU A 699 39.56 49.79 52.77
C LEU A 699 39.09 50.34 51.41
N GLN A 700 39.70 51.43 50.93
CA GLN A 700 39.46 51.95 49.58
C GLN A 700 39.85 50.92 48.51
N LYS A 701 41.07 50.37 48.58
CA LYS A 701 41.55 49.34 47.64
C LYS A 701 40.69 48.08 47.65
N GLU A 702 40.27 47.62 48.84
CA GLU A 702 39.42 46.43 48.97
C GLU A 702 38.03 46.64 48.36
N ARG A 703 37.42 47.83 48.55
CA ARG A 703 36.17 48.19 47.88
C ARG A 703 36.32 48.19 46.36
N ASP A 704 37.36 48.83 45.85
CA ASP A 704 37.56 49.00 44.40
C ASP A 704 37.88 47.66 43.72
N LEU A 705 38.70 46.80 44.36
CA LEU A 705 38.95 45.44 43.90
C LEU A 705 37.66 44.61 43.85
N LYS A 706 36.85 44.66 44.92
CA LYS A 706 35.59 43.93 45.01
C LYS A 706 34.54 44.44 44.02
N PHE A 707 34.58 45.73 43.68
CA PHE A 707 33.76 46.33 42.61
C PHE A 707 34.19 45.83 41.22
N VAL A 708 35.50 45.78 40.94
CA VAL A 708 36.04 45.22 39.68
C VAL A 708 35.70 43.73 39.54
N GLU A 709 35.84 42.95 40.60
CA GLU A 709 35.49 41.53 40.61
C GLU A 709 33.98 41.29 40.40
N SER A 710 33.13 42.05 41.10
CA SER A 710 31.67 42.03 40.90
C SER A 710 31.29 42.41 39.48
N THR A 711 31.95 43.41 38.90
CA THR A 711 31.72 43.86 37.51
C THR A 711 32.16 42.80 36.50
N LYS A 712 33.28 42.11 36.74
CA LYS A 712 33.75 40.99 35.92
C LYS A 712 32.78 39.82 35.96
N HIS A 713 32.28 39.45 37.14
CA HIS A 713 31.29 38.39 37.30
C HIS A 713 29.96 38.75 36.63
N LEU A 714 29.46 39.98 36.84
CA LEU A 714 28.25 40.50 36.18
C LEU A 714 28.35 40.44 34.65
N ASN A 715 29.49 40.84 34.08
CA ASN A 715 29.72 40.77 32.63
C ASN A 715 29.79 39.33 32.12
N SER A 716 30.36 38.40 32.89
CA SER A 716 30.38 36.97 32.55
C SER A 716 28.96 36.39 32.52
N VAL A 717 28.17 36.59 33.58
CA VAL A 717 26.78 36.14 33.66
C VAL A 717 25.92 36.79 32.58
N LYS A 718 26.14 38.09 32.29
CA LYS A 718 25.46 38.79 31.19
C LYS A 718 25.78 38.15 29.83
N SER A 719 27.04 37.79 29.57
CA SER A 719 27.42 37.11 28.32
C SER A 719 26.77 35.73 28.20
N GLU A 720 26.73 34.97 29.29
CA GLU A 720 26.09 33.64 29.33
C GLU A 720 24.57 33.72 29.10
N MET A 721 23.90 34.67 29.76
CA MET A 721 22.46 34.92 29.60
C MET A 721 22.11 35.44 28.19
N LEU A 722 22.95 36.27 27.59
CA LEU A 722 22.79 36.70 26.19
C LEU A 722 22.91 35.51 25.22
N SER A 723 23.89 34.61 25.43
CA SER A 723 24.06 33.39 24.63
C SER A 723 22.83 32.47 24.75
N LYS A 724 22.40 32.16 25.99
CA LYS A 724 21.21 31.36 26.26
C LYS A 724 19.94 31.95 25.66
N ARG A 725 19.79 33.28 25.66
CA ARG A 725 18.66 33.96 24.99
C ARG A 725 18.68 33.74 23.48
N CYS A 726 19.83 33.92 22.83
CA CYS A 726 19.94 33.69 21.38
C CYS A 726 19.68 32.22 21.00
N GLU A 727 20.07 31.28 21.86
CA GLU A 727 19.76 29.85 21.65
C GLU A 727 18.25 29.58 21.80
N LEU A 728 17.59 30.16 22.80
CA LEU A 728 16.14 30.05 22.98
C LEU A 728 15.36 30.70 21.83
N GLU A 729 15.80 31.84 21.32
CA GLU A 729 15.23 32.55 20.17
C GLU A 729 15.36 31.71 18.88
N ALA A 730 16.52 31.07 18.67
CA ALA A 730 16.72 30.13 17.57
C ALA A 730 15.90 28.82 17.71
N ARG A 731 15.61 28.38 18.94
CA ARG A 731 14.70 27.25 19.21
C ARG A 731 13.24 27.63 19.00
N GLN A 732 12.83 28.83 19.43
CA GLN A 732 11.48 29.37 19.22
C GLN A 732 11.16 29.43 17.72
N LYS A 733 12.04 30.02 16.92
CA LYS A 733 11.83 30.09 15.46
C LYS A 733 11.64 28.70 14.83
N LYS A 734 12.44 27.70 15.23
CA LYS A 734 12.26 26.31 14.75
C LYS A 734 10.93 25.69 15.16
N VAL A 735 10.35 26.08 16.30
CA VAL A 735 9.00 25.65 16.70
C VAL A 735 7.94 26.37 15.87
N GLU A 736 8.11 27.66 15.59
CA GLU A 736 7.22 28.43 14.70
C GLU A 736 7.22 27.88 13.27
N ASP A 737 8.40 27.55 12.71
CA ASP A 737 8.55 26.90 11.41
C ASP A 737 7.82 25.54 11.35
N VAL A 738 7.95 24.71 12.41
CA VAL A 738 7.27 23.40 12.51
C VAL A 738 5.76 23.52 12.71
N VAL A 739 5.28 24.52 13.46
CA VAL A 739 3.84 24.78 13.61
C VAL A 739 3.22 25.16 12.26
N ALA A 740 3.89 26.01 11.46
CA ALA A 740 3.42 26.35 10.12
C ALA A 740 3.38 25.14 9.16
N GLU A 741 4.31 24.19 9.30
CA GLU A 741 4.26 22.91 8.57
C GLU A 741 3.06 22.04 9.01
N VAL A 742 2.82 21.92 10.33
CA VAL A 742 1.68 21.17 10.89
C VAL A 742 0.33 21.75 10.45
N ASP A 743 0.19 23.07 10.42
CA ASP A 743 -1.01 23.75 9.92
C ASP A 743 -1.20 23.49 8.41
N SER A 744 -0.12 23.54 7.62
CA SER A 744 -0.14 23.19 6.18
C SER A 744 -0.59 21.74 5.95
N ILE A 745 -0.10 20.80 6.75
CA ILE A 745 -0.49 19.38 6.70
C ILE A 745 -1.95 19.19 7.11
N THR A 746 -2.41 19.94 8.11
CA THR A 746 -3.79 19.87 8.62
C THR A 746 -4.80 20.39 7.59
N LEU A 747 -4.50 21.53 6.93
CA LEU A 747 -5.31 22.06 5.82
C LEU A 747 -5.36 21.10 4.63
N LYS A 748 -4.22 20.50 4.22
CA LYS A 748 -4.22 19.46 3.18
C LYS A 748 -5.07 18.26 3.58
N THR A 749 -5.06 17.88 4.85
CA THR A 749 -5.83 16.75 5.39
C THR A 749 -7.34 17.03 5.41
N SER A 750 -7.79 18.26 5.68
CA SER A 750 -9.21 18.61 5.57
C SER A 750 -9.68 18.64 4.11
N MET A 751 -8.91 19.26 3.20
CA MET A 751 -9.23 19.31 1.77
C MET A 751 -9.37 17.90 1.15
N VAL A 752 -8.46 16.97 1.48
CA VAL A 752 -8.54 15.58 1.00
C VAL A 752 -9.77 14.87 1.57
N ARG A 753 -10.13 15.12 2.84
CA ARG A 753 -11.33 14.56 3.49
C ARG A 753 -12.61 15.07 2.84
N GLU A 754 -12.69 16.36 2.56
CA GLU A 754 -13.83 17.02 1.92
C GLU A 754 -14.00 16.56 0.46
N SER A 755 -12.90 16.47 -0.31
CA SER A 755 -12.92 15.90 -1.66
C SER A 755 -13.34 14.41 -1.65
N GLY A 756 -12.90 13.64 -0.66
CA GLY A 756 -13.34 12.27 -0.44
C GLY A 756 -14.84 12.16 -0.16
N ALA A 757 -15.36 12.99 0.75
CA ALA A 757 -16.79 13.06 1.07
C ALA A 757 -17.65 13.46 -0.15
N ALA A 758 -17.20 14.44 -0.94
CA ALA A 758 -17.86 14.85 -2.17
C ALA A 758 -17.94 13.70 -3.20
N LYS A 759 -16.85 12.94 -3.38
CA LYS A 759 -16.83 11.76 -4.27
C LYS A 759 -17.74 10.64 -3.78
N VAL A 760 -17.83 10.40 -2.47
CA VAL A 760 -18.79 9.46 -1.88
C VAL A 760 -20.23 9.91 -2.16
N GLN A 761 -20.55 11.20 -1.97
CA GLN A 761 -21.88 11.73 -2.25
C GLN A 761 -22.24 11.65 -3.74
N GLN A 762 -21.28 11.86 -4.64
CA GLN A 762 -21.46 11.70 -6.09
C GLN A 762 -21.73 10.23 -6.46
N LEU A 763 -21.02 9.28 -5.84
CA LEU A 763 -21.25 7.84 -6.02
C LEU A 763 -22.65 7.44 -5.53
N ILE A 764 -23.07 7.88 -4.34
CA ILE A 764 -24.42 7.64 -3.81
C ILE A 764 -25.49 8.17 -4.78
N SER A 765 -25.33 9.41 -5.26
CA SER A 765 -26.25 10.04 -6.22
C SER A 765 -26.35 9.24 -7.52
N LYS A 766 -25.23 8.71 -8.02
CA LYS A 766 -25.20 7.87 -9.23
C LYS A 766 -25.80 6.48 -9.00
N CYS A 767 -25.63 5.89 -7.82
CA CYS A 767 -26.31 4.65 -7.44
C CYS A 767 -27.83 4.86 -7.37
N GLU A 768 -28.31 5.96 -6.79
CA GLU A 768 -29.74 6.31 -6.83
C GLU A 768 -30.26 6.49 -8.25
N GLU A 769 -29.50 7.12 -9.14
CA GLU A 769 -29.87 7.30 -10.55
C GLU A 769 -30.00 5.93 -11.25
N ILE A 770 -29.02 5.04 -11.07
CA ILE A 770 -29.06 3.68 -11.63
C ILE A 770 -30.27 2.91 -11.09
N VAL A 771 -30.57 2.99 -9.79
CA VAL A 771 -31.77 2.36 -9.20
C VAL A 771 -33.05 2.92 -9.80
N LYS A 772 -33.14 4.25 -10.01
CA LYS A 772 -34.29 4.89 -10.68
C LYS A 772 -34.43 4.43 -12.14
N GLN A 773 -33.33 4.31 -12.88
CA GLN A 773 -33.33 3.81 -14.26
C GLN A 773 -33.72 2.31 -14.35
N VAL A 774 -33.30 1.49 -13.39
CA VAL A 774 -33.69 0.07 -13.30
C VAL A 774 -35.18 -0.07 -12.97
N LEU A 775 -35.68 0.67 -11.98
CA LEU A 775 -37.11 0.68 -11.65
C LEU A 775 -37.99 1.15 -12.82
N TYR A 776 -37.55 2.17 -13.56
CA TYR A 776 -38.25 2.66 -14.75
C TYR A 776 -38.24 1.66 -15.93
N ARG A 777 -37.34 0.66 -15.93
CA ARG A 777 -37.32 -0.43 -16.92
C ARG A 777 -38.07 -1.69 -16.45
N LEU A 778 -38.57 -1.70 -15.23
CA LEU A 778 -39.34 -2.79 -14.62
C LEU A 778 -40.84 -2.46 -14.48
N CYS A 779 -41.24 -1.24 -14.86
CA CYS A 779 -42.63 -0.77 -14.95
C CYS A 779 -43.01 -0.54 -16.41
#